data_AF-W3A1F4-F1
#
_entry.id   AF-W3A1F4-F1
#
_cell.length_a   1.000
_cell.length_b   1.000
_cell.length_c   1.000
_cell.angle_alpha   90.00
_cell.angle_beta   90.00
_cell.angle_gamma   90.00
#
_symmetry.space_group_name_H-M   'P 1'
#
loop_
_entity.id
_entity.type
_entity.pdbx_description
1 polymer ?
#
loop_
_entity_poly.entity_id
_entity_poly.type
_entity_poly.pdbx_seq_one_letter_code
_entity_poly.pdbx_strand_id
1 'polypeptide(L)'
;MSTGDVAGAFRNIPVAAEAAGRFSGTIPELGILVVDLACPFGWTDSPRQYWAAGGAIVHLHKNTAPTWSGQPSMGSDKYDGKAWCDDHICIEPNIGSRLMEASISLRSAMVTILGPNACNEEKFTPWFTEGKALGLHWNLNLMTLSMPEDKITKALQRLSDLQAAQTASKTQLNKLLGSLRHVATCVRSAAPFFQRIASFARTTTRYRPSLVSDDVRDDLRWFTAILRVGRLNSVQLSRFVNAKDPDHHIHMDASDRGLCALWPARKEYLQLEFDADELQQIADFNGLTSDEFSINIRELMSAVFAAIVWASQWSQSGQVEQAHTRFWIDNTSAVAWANRRSSRNLFAQMLLRLIGFLEVRYNFYSSAAHIPGAENVMADVGSRDTTELKKTLHTLSALLRAGALADTSRVQYRRSWDQWLRWCSFMDYTPWLGRDTVDANAAQLGAFAVYLWRYGMNRAGVGNTCTTICSKLCAVRWFHKNTAGYDPGANAGHAILLRGIRRLTDSVVKQQSVTPSLLRKVFLLVDVQHARGQLLWGGLLLAFFFLLRRSEYLFIGRKHHRYALRLGDIVFRNEAGHTGARAFATQPDQPALSTGFGSGIAAEEVADTLKQAASAMGLDARLYSTHSIRIGGATELMNSGADRLVIKLMGRWLSNAFEGYPTLSAKGSRGLARLMCRSTSS
;
A
#
# COMPACT_ATOMS: atom_id res chain seq x y z
N MET A 1 -10.86 -7.69 29.01
CA MET A 1 -12.06 -6.87 28.79
C MET A 1 -13.03 -7.08 29.95
N SER A 2 -13.78 -6.07 30.33
CA SER A 2 -14.90 -6.15 31.27
C SER A 2 -16.03 -5.24 30.80
N THR A 3 -17.26 -5.51 31.25
CA THR A 3 -18.43 -4.68 30.99
C THR A 3 -19.04 -4.19 32.29
N GLY A 4 -19.38 -2.91 32.35
CA GLY A 4 -20.19 -2.29 33.41
C GLY A 4 -21.54 -1.84 32.86
N ASP A 5 -22.56 -1.82 33.71
CA ASP A 5 -23.93 -1.41 33.38
C ASP A 5 -24.38 -0.33 34.36
N VAL A 6 -25.11 0.66 33.83
CA VAL A 6 -25.71 1.72 34.64
C VAL A 6 -27.11 1.33 35.07
N ALA A 7 -27.33 1.24 36.38
CA ALA A 7 -28.62 0.93 36.96
C ALA A 7 -29.63 2.01 36.62
N GLY A 8 -30.73 1.60 35.96
CA GLY A 8 -31.81 2.51 35.58
C GLY A 8 -31.35 3.67 34.71
N ALA A 9 -30.42 3.45 33.78
CA ALA A 9 -29.77 4.48 32.94
C ALA A 9 -30.66 5.69 32.57
N PHE A 10 -31.82 5.46 31.95
CA PHE A 10 -32.73 6.55 31.53
C PHE A 10 -33.41 7.25 32.71
N ARG A 11 -33.69 6.54 33.80
CA ARG A 11 -34.30 7.10 35.02
C ARG A 11 -33.37 8.06 35.76
N ASN A 12 -32.07 8.03 35.47
CA ASN A 12 -31.12 9.00 36.03
C ASN A 12 -31.11 10.33 35.25
N ILE A 13 -31.83 10.42 34.13
CA ILE A 13 -31.87 11.63 33.30
C ILE A 13 -33.18 12.37 33.55
N PRO A 14 -33.17 13.50 34.28
CA PRO A 14 -34.39 14.23 34.60
C PRO A 14 -35.01 14.82 33.32
N VAL A 15 -36.34 14.86 33.28
CA VAL A 15 -37.09 15.56 32.25
C VAL A 15 -37.29 17.01 32.70
N ALA A 16 -37.17 17.96 31.77
CA ALA A 16 -37.44 19.37 32.04
C ALA A 16 -38.87 19.56 32.58
N ALA A 17 -39.04 20.39 33.61
CA ALA A 17 -40.30 20.51 34.35
C ALA A 17 -41.47 20.91 33.43
N GLU A 18 -41.22 21.81 32.47
CA GLU A 18 -42.17 22.25 31.44
C GLU A 18 -42.61 21.13 30.48
N ALA A 19 -41.85 20.04 30.38
CA ALA A 19 -42.13 18.90 29.52
C ALA A 19 -42.67 17.68 30.29
N ALA A 20 -42.51 17.61 31.61
CA ALA A 20 -42.89 16.46 32.43
C ALA A 20 -44.36 16.05 32.26
N GLY A 21 -45.27 17.03 32.13
CA GLY A 21 -46.70 16.77 31.90
C GLY A 21 -47.01 15.98 30.61
N ARG A 22 -46.10 16.00 29.62
CA ARG A 22 -46.22 15.21 28.37
C ARG A 22 -45.92 13.72 28.56
N PHE A 23 -45.27 13.37 29.67
CA PHE A 23 -44.94 11.99 30.04
C PHE A 23 -45.82 11.55 31.21
N SER A 24 -47.13 11.74 31.04
CA SER A 24 -48.14 11.33 32.00
C SER A 24 -48.98 10.16 31.48
N GLY A 25 -49.42 9.30 32.39
CA GLY A 25 -50.29 8.16 32.11
C GLY A 25 -51.27 7.97 33.26
N THR A 26 -52.41 7.35 32.97
CA THR A 26 -53.39 7.00 34.01
C THR A 26 -53.45 5.50 34.18
N ILE A 27 -53.73 5.05 35.41
CA ILE A 27 -54.15 3.68 35.73
C ILE A 27 -55.63 3.79 36.12
N PRO A 28 -56.56 3.69 35.15
CA PRO A 28 -57.98 3.98 35.37
C PRO A 28 -58.59 3.13 36.48
N GLU A 29 -58.17 1.86 36.59
CA GLU A 29 -58.65 0.91 37.58
C GLU A 29 -58.33 1.33 39.02
N LEU A 30 -57.30 2.17 39.20
CA LEU A 30 -56.84 2.66 40.50
C LEU A 30 -57.14 4.16 40.70
N GLY A 31 -57.64 4.86 39.68
CA GLY A 31 -57.82 6.32 39.72
C GLY A 31 -56.52 7.11 39.88
N ILE A 32 -55.37 6.55 39.48
CA ILE A 32 -54.04 7.15 39.67
C ILE A 32 -53.56 7.83 38.38
N LEU A 33 -53.07 9.07 38.51
CA LEU A 33 -52.25 9.74 37.49
C LEU A 33 -50.77 9.56 37.84
N VAL A 34 -49.99 9.06 36.89
CA VAL A 34 -48.53 8.92 36.99
C VAL A 34 -47.88 9.93 36.06
N VAL A 35 -46.84 10.61 36.55
CA VAL A 35 -46.02 11.53 35.75
C VAL A 35 -44.57 11.09 35.89
N ASP A 36 -43.94 10.76 34.76
CA ASP A 36 -42.52 10.42 34.74
C ASP A 36 -41.68 11.72 34.81
N LEU A 37 -40.89 11.84 35.88
CA LEU A 37 -40.00 12.99 36.10
C LEU A 37 -38.59 12.78 35.51
N ALA A 38 -38.35 11.62 34.92
CA ALA A 38 -37.12 11.23 34.26
C ALA A 38 -37.42 10.59 32.91
N CYS A 39 -36.41 10.43 32.05
CA CYS A 39 -36.59 9.89 30.71
C CYS A 39 -37.26 8.50 30.79
N PRO A 40 -38.47 8.34 30.26
CA PRO A 40 -39.23 7.11 30.45
C PRO A 40 -38.75 5.99 29.51
N PHE A 41 -39.03 4.75 29.91
CA PHE A 41 -38.85 3.61 29.01
C PHE A 41 -39.90 3.66 27.89
N GLY A 42 -39.46 3.39 26.66
CA GLY A 42 -40.35 3.38 25.49
C GLY A 42 -40.41 4.72 24.74
N TRP A 43 -39.93 5.82 25.33
CA TRP A 43 -39.71 7.05 24.55
C TRP A 43 -38.49 6.88 23.64
N THR A 44 -38.68 7.14 22.35
CA THR A 44 -37.67 6.91 21.32
C THR A 44 -36.40 7.74 21.50
N ASP A 45 -36.48 8.84 22.25
CA ASP A 45 -35.36 9.75 22.46
C ASP A 45 -34.61 9.52 23.78
N SER A 46 -35.13 8.70 24.71
CA SER A 46 -34.46 8.39 25.99
C SER A 46 -33.00 7.92 25.82
N PRO A 47 -32.65 7.04 24.86
CA PRO A 47 -31.26 6.65 24.63
C PRO A 47 -30.36 7.82 24.17
N ARG A 48 -30.92 8.75 23.39
CA ARG A 48 -30.19 9.93 22.91
C ARG A 48 -29.95 10.93 24.05
N GLN A 49 -30.94 11.15 24.91
CA GLN A 49 -30.79 12.01 26.07
C GLN A 49 -29.75 11.46 27.06
N TYR A 50 -29.74 10.14 27.28
CA TYR A 50 -28.73 9.49 28.11
C TYR A 50 -27.30 9.56 27.55
N TRP A 51 -27.15 9.71 26.23
CA TRP A 51 -25.83 9.72 25.58
C TRP A 51 -24.87 10.77 26.17
N ALA A 52 -25.38 11.92 26.61
CA ALA A 52 -24.57 12.95 27.25
C ALA A 52 -23.94 12.45 28.57
N ALA A 53 -24.72 11.77 29.41
CA ALA A 53 -24.24 11.22 30.67
C ALA A 53 -23.26 10.06 30.45
N GLY A 54 -23.59 9.11 29.56
CA GLY A 54 -22.68 8.03 29.19
C GLY A 54 -21.37 8.56 28.62
N GLY A 55 -21.43 9.60 27.78
CA GLY A 55 -20.26 10.30 27.25
C GLY A 55 -19.41 10.96 28.34
N ALA A 56 -20.02 11.59 29.35
CA ALA A 56 -19.32 12.19 30.48
C ALA A 56 -18.62 11.13 31.35
N ILE A 57 -19.27 9.99 31.61
CA ILE A 57 -18.67 8.86 32.34
C ILE A 57 -17.43 8.35 31.59
N VAL A 58 -17.58 8.09 30.28
CA VAL A 58 -16.47 7.66 29.42
C VAL A 58 -15.34 8.69 29.41
N HIS A 59 -15.66 9.98 29.36
CA HIS A 59 -14.66 11.06 29.37
C HIS A 59 -13.86 11.09 30.67
N LEU A 60 -14.52 11.00 31.83
CA LEU A 60 -13.85 10.95 33.12
C LEU A 60 -12.94 9.72 33.24
N HIS A 61 -13.46 8.55 32.88
CA HIS A 61 -12.70 7.31 32.93
C HIS A 61 -11.46 7.36 32.02
N LYS A 62 -11.63 7.72 30.74
CA LYS A 62 -10.52 7.81 29.77
C LYS A 62 -9.47 8.86 30.10
N ASN A 63 -9.80 9.87 30.89
CA ASN A 63 -8.83 10.89 31.29
C ASN A 63 -8.15 10.58 32.62
N THR A 64 -8.53 9.49 33.28
CA THR A 64 -7.86 8.98 34.46
C THR A 64 -6.70 8.07 34.04
N ALA A 65 -5.58 8.16 34.77
CA ALA A 65 -4.47 7.23 34.65
C ALA A 65 -4.34 6.46 35.98
N PRO A 66 -4.03 5.16 35.95
CA PRO A 66 -3.83 4.38 37.16
C PRO A 66 -2.55 4.81 37.90
N THR A 67 -2.54 4.68 39.21
CA THR A 67 -1.35 4.87 40.06
C THR A 67 -1.26 3.76 41.09
N TRP A 68 -0.16 3.00 41.11
CA TRP A 68 0.09 2.00 42.15
C TRP A 68 1.58 1.85 42.46
N SER A 69 1.90 1.24 43.60
CA SER A 69 3.29 1.05 44.04
C SER A 69 4.06 0.10 43.11
N GLY A 70 5.25 0.52 42.65
CA GLY A 70 6.08 -0.28 41.72
C GLY A 70 5.53 -0.36 40.29
N GLN A 71 4.67 0.58 39.89
CA GLN A 71 4.08 0.62 38.55
C GLN A 71 5.13 0.72 37.44
N PRO A 72 5.13 -0.20 36.46
CA PRO A 72 6.01 -0.12 35.30
C PRO A 72 5.55 1.00 34.34
N SER A 73 6.47 1.54 33.54
CA SER A 73 6.17 2.62 32.58
C SER A 73 5.08 2.25 31.57
N MET A 74 5.03 0.99 31.13
CA MET A 74 3.97 0.49 30.25
C MET A 74 2.58 0.45 30.91
N GLY A 75 2.51 0.61 32.24
CA GLY A 75 1.28 0.61 33.01
C GLY A 75 0.71 2.00 33.27
N SER A 76 1.40 3.10 32.89
CA SER A 76 1.02 4.48 33.24
C SER A 76 0.10 5.17 32.25
N ASP A 77 -0.21 4.53 31.12
CA ASP A 77 -1.11 5.10 30.12
C ASP A 77 -2.52 5.30 30.69
N LYS A 78 -3.23 6.31 30.17
CA LYS A 78 -4.65 6.52 30.46
C LYS A 78 -5.49 5.29 30.10
N TYR A 79 -6.67 5.15 30.71
CA TYR A 79 -7.57 4.04 30.41
C TYR A 79 -8.22 4.16 29.02
N ASP A 80 -8.58 3.01 28.45
CA ASP A 80 -9.50 2.92 27.34
C ASP A 80 -10.94 2.81 27.88
N GLY A 81 -11.86 3.52 27.23
CA GLY A 81 -13.25 3.62 27.67
C GLY A 81 -14.18 3.71 26.49
N LYS A 82 -15.03 2.70 26.33
CA LYS A 82 -16.05 2.68 25.29
C LYS A 82 -17.40 2.53 25.97
N ALA A 83 -18.44 3.09 25.38
CA ALA A 83 -19.80 2.85 25.84
C ALA A 83 -20.73 2.68 24.64
N TRP A 84 -21.78 1.90 24.85
CA TRP A 84 -22.89 1.76 23.95
C TRP A 84 -24.17 1.85 24.77
N CYS A 85 -24.80 3.02 24.75
CA CYS A 85 -25.90 3.32 25.69
C CYS A 85 -25.41 3.10 27.14
N ASP A 86 -26.10 2.27 27.90
CA ASP A 86 -25.84 1.93 29.30
C ASP A 86 -24.66 0.96 29.51
N ASP A 87 -24.29 0.20 28.48
CA ASP A 87 -23.15 -0.72 28.51
C ASP A 87 -21.83 0.05 28.39
N HIS A 88 -20.97 -0.03 29.41
CA HIS A 88 -19.61 0.52 29.41
C HIS A 88 -18.59 -0.61 29.28
N ILE A 89 -17.68 -0.50 28.32
CA ILE A 89 -16.69 -1.54 27.98
C ILE A 89 -15.29 -1.02 28.30
N CYS A 90 -14.58 -1.76 29.15
CA CYS A 90 -13.19 -1.50 29.48
C CYS A 90 -12.30 -2.59 28.86
N ILE A 91 -11.19 -2.18 28.25
CA ILE A 91 -10.21 -3.07 27.63
C ILE A 91 -8.84 -2.64 28.11
N GLU A 92 -8.22 -3.42 28.98
CA GLU A 92 -6.97 -3.06 29.65
C GLU A 92 -6.01 -4.24 29.65
N PRO A 93 -4.69 -4.00 29.57
CA PRO A 93 -3.69 -5.04 29.74
C PRO A 93 -3.62 -5.48 31.21
N ASN A 94 -3.44 -6.79 31.43
CA ASN A 94 -3.32 -7.36 32.78
C ASN A 94 -1.92 -7.13 33.36
N ILE A 95 -1.69 -5.94 33.93
CA ILE A 95 -0.40 -5.51 34.46
C ILE A 95 -0.61 -4.96 35.88
N GLY A 96 0.01 -5.58 36.89
CA GLY A 96 -0.10 -5.13 38.28
C GLY A 96 -1.55 -5.01 38.74
N SER A 97 -1.90 -3.89 39.39
CA SER A 97 -3.28 -3.61 39.81
C SER A 97 -4.15 -2.92 38.75
N ARG A 98 -3.65 -2.68 37.53
CA ARG A 98 -4.32 -1.85 36.52
C ARG A 98 -5.79 -2.21 36.28
N LEU A 99 -6.13 -3.51 36.23
CA LEU A 99 -7.51 -3.97 36.03
C LEU A 99 -8.43 -3.57 37.20
N MET A 100 -7.92 -3.65 38.44
CA MET A 100 -8.66 -3.23 39.62
C MET A 100 -8.84 -1.71 39.63
N GLU A 101 -7.76 -0.96 39.38
CA GLU A 101 -7.79 0.50 39.32
C GLU A 101 -8.77 1.01 38.23
N ALA A 102 -8.81 0.32 37.08
CA ALA A 102 -9.77 0.62 36.01
C ALA A 102 -11.22 0.37 36.45
N SER A 103 -11.50 -0.75 37.12
CA SER A 103 -12.83 -1.02 37.68
C SER A 103 -13.26 0.06 38.67
N ILE A 104 -12.37 0.48 39.58
CA ILE A 104 -12.64 1.54 40.55
C ILE A 104 -12.88 2.87 39.84
N SER A 105 -12.06 3.20 38.85
CA SER A 105 -12.20 4.44 38.06
C SER A 105 -13.55 4.50 37.35
N LEU A 106 -13.98 3.41 36.71
CA LEU A 106 -15.27 3.38 36.01
C LEU A 106 -16.44 3.57 36.98
N ARG A 107 -16.46 2.85 38.10
CA ARG A 107 -17.49 3.01 39.15
C ARG A 107 -17.50 4.43 39.71
N SER A 108 -16.33 5.00 39.98
CA SER A 108 -16.21 6.37 40.48
C SER A 108 -16.77 7.37 39.46
N ALA A 109 -16.50 7.17 38.16
CA ALA A 109 -17.05 8.02 37.11
C ALA A 109 -18.59 7.90 37.02
N MET A 110 -19.14 6.68 37.09
CA MET A 110 -20.60 6.47 37.13
C MET A 110 -21.25 7.18 38.32
N VAL A 111 -20.68 7.00 39.52
CA VAL A 111 -21.19 7.65 40.74
C VAL A 111 -21.07 9.17 40.68
N THR A 112 -19.98 9.69 40.12
CA THR A 112 -19.76 11.14 39.99
C THR A 112 -20.80 11.79 39.07
N ILE A 113 -21.16 11.12 37.97
CA ILE A 113 -22.09 11.70 36.98
C ILE A 113 -23.56 11.48 37.35
N LEU A 114 -23.89 10.29 37.87
CA LEU A 114 -25.29 9.85 38.03
C LEU A 114 -25.70 9.60 39.48
N GLY A 115 -24.78 9.70 40.43
CA GLY A 115 -25.04 9.50 41.86
C GLY A 115 -24.77 8.07 42.38
N PRO A 116 -24.92 7.86 43.69
CA PRO A 116 -24.43 6.65 44.39
C PRO A 116 -25.08 5.34 43.93
N ASN A 117 -26.29 5.39 43.36
CA ASN A 117 -27.04 4.22 42.92
C ASN A 117 -26.83 3.90 41.43
N ALA A 118 -25.87 4.55 40.76
CA ALA A 118 -25.67 4.43 39.32
C ALA A 118 -25.08 3.07 38.89
N CYS A 119 -24.30 2.41 39.75
CA CYS A 119 -23.62 1.16 39.41
C CYS A 119 -24.57 -0.03 39.56
N ASN A 120 -24.76 -0.81 38.48
CA ASN A 120 -25.49 -2.07 38.54
C ASN A 120 -24.56 -3.25 38.85
N GLU A 121 -24.18 -3.41 40.11
CA GLU A 121 -23.16 -4.38 40.55
C GLU A 121 -23.40 -5.81 40.03
N GLU A 122 -24.65 -6.27 39.97
CA GLU A 122 -25.00 -7.63 39.51
C GLU A 122 -24.70 -7.88 38.03
N LYS A 123 -24.65 -6.81 37.22
CA LYS A 123 -24.39 -6.90 35.78
C LYS A 123 -22.95 -6.57 35.39
N PHE A 124 -22.11 -6.16 36.35
CA PHE A 124 -20.69 -6.02 36.06
C PHE A 124 -20.08 -7.41 35.81
N THR A 125 -19.39 -7.56 34.69
CA THR A 125 -18.69 -8.81 34.42
C THR A 125 -17.32 -8.81 35.07
N PRO A 126 -16.80 -9.97 35.50
CA PRO A 126 -15.37 -10.10 35.78
C PRO A 126 -14.56 -9.76 34.53
N TRP A 127 -13.27 -9.45 34.72
CA TRP A 127 -12.34 -9.30 33.61
C TRP A 127 -12.11 -10.63 32.91
N PHE A 128 -12.21 -10.64 31.58
CA PHE A 128 -12.06 -11.83 30.75
C PHE A 128 -11.17 -11.58 29.53
N THR A 129 -10.54 -12.64 29.03
CA THR A 129 -9.92 -12.72 27.70
C THR A 129 -10.83 -13.45 26.70
N GLU A 130 -11.78 -14.23 27.19
CA GLU A 130 -12.85 -14.87 26.42
C GLU A 130 -14.18 -14.70 27.16
N GLY A 131 -15.19 -14.12 26.52
CA GLY A 131 -16.45 -13.79 27.20
C GLY A 131 -17.45 -13.00 26.36
N LYS A 132 -18.62 -12.72 26.94
CA LYS A 132 -19.73 -12.01 26.26
C LYS A 132 -19.71 -10.51 26.57
N ALA A 133 -19.77 -9.67 25.53
CA ALA A 133 -19.92 -8.22 25.64
C ALA A 133 -20.66 -7.66 24.42
N LEU A 134 -21.54 -6.66 24.62
CA LEU A 134 -22.41 -6.08 23.58
C LEU A 134 -23.22 -7.14 22.82
N GLY A 135 -23.55 -8.24 23.52
CA GLY A 135 -24.25 -9.36 22.92
C GLY A 135 -23.43 -10.22 21.96
N LEU A 136 -22.13 -10.03 21.85
CA LEU A 136 -21.22 -10.84 21.05
C LEU A 136 -20.27 -11.62 21.97
N HIS A 137 -19.77 -12.75 21.49
CA HIS A 137 -18.75 -13.53 22.18
C HIS A 137 -17.37 -13.18 21.61
N TRP A 138 -16.52 -12.64 22.47
CA TRP A 138 -15.19 -12.14 22.16
C TRP A 138 -14.16 -13.14 22.63
N ASN A 139 -13.19 -13.48 21.78
CA ASN A 139 -12.01 -14.23 22.17
C ASN A 139 -10.78 -13.39 21.80
N LEU A 140 -10.21 -12.71 22.81
CA LEU A 140 -9.08 -11.80 22.67
C LEU A 140 -7.74 -12.55 22.50
N ASN A 141 -7.68 -13.84 22.87
CA ASN A 141 -6.49 -14.66 22.66
C ASN A 141 -6.35 -15.04 21.17
N LEU A 142 -7.47 -15.44 20.54
CA LEU A 142 -7.54 -15.76 19.11
C LEU A 142 -7.84 -14.55 18.23
N MET A 143 -8.10 -13.39 18.83
CA MET A 143 -8.55 -12.17 18.16
C MET A 143 -9.78 -12.40 17.27
N THR A 144 -10.77 -13.14 17.77
CA THR A 144 -12.01 -13.47 17.04
C THR A 144 -13.27 -12.96 17.73
N LEU A 145 -14.32 -12.80 16.93
CA LEU A 145 -15.66 -12.37 17.34
C LEU A 145 -16.71 -13.33 16.80
N SER A 146 -17.64 -13.76 17.65
CA SER A 146 -18.64 -14.77 17.33
C SER A 146 -20.01 -14.40 17.88
N MET A 147 -21.06 -14.90 17.24
CA MET A 147 -22.43 -14.82 17.75
C MET A 147 -22.61 -15.89 18.85
N PRO A 148 -23.13 -15.53 20.03
CA PRO A 148 -23.47 -16.51 21.05
C PRO A 148 -24.42 -17.60 20.54
N GLU A 149 -24.18 -18.85 20.95
CA GLU A 149 -24.95 -20.02 20.51
C GLU A 149 -26.44 -19.87 20.83
N ASP A 150 -26.78 -19.32 22.00
CA ASP A 150 -28.16 -19.06 22.39
C ASP A 150 -28.91 -18.16 21.39
N LYS A 151 -28.22 -17.20 20.77
CA LYS A 151 -28.79 -16.32 19.74
C LYS A 151 -28.92 -17.02 18.40
N ILE A 152 -27.97 -17.87 18.04
CA ILE A 152 -28.06 -18.70 16.82
C ILE A 152 -29.23 -19.66 16.94
N THR A 153 -29.35 -20.39 18.05
CA THR A 153 -30.45 -21.32 18.32
C THR A 153 -31.80 -20.59 18.28
N LYS A 154 -31.90 -19.40 18.89
CA LYS A 154 -33.10 -18.58 18.82
C LYS A 154 -33.45 -18.14 17.40
N ALA A 155 -32.45 -17.82 16.57
CA ALA A 155 -32.67 -17.46 15.17
C ALA A 155 -33.10 -18.67 14.33
N LEU A 156 -32.44 -19.82 14.51
CA LEU A 156 -32.80 -21.09 13.87
C LEU A 156 -34.22 -21.54 14.22
N GLN A 157 -34.64 -21.41 15.48
CA GLN A 157 -36.00 -21.71 15.90
C GLN A 157 -37.01 -20.82 15.17
N ARG A 158 -36.78 -19.50 15.15
CA ARG A 158 -37.65 -18.54 14.45
C ARG A 158 -37.73 -18.79 12.94
N LEU A 159 -36.63 -19.22 12.32
CA LEU A 159 -36.59 -19.63 10.91
C LEU A 159 -37.45 -20.88 10.70
N SER A 160 -37.29 -21.89 11.55
CA SER A 160 -38.06 -23.15 11.50
C SER A 160 -39.56 -22.90 11.66
N ASP A 161 -39.95 -22.09 12.65
CA ASP A 161 -41.35 -21.73 12.91
C ASP A 161 -41.98 -21.07 11.68
N LEU A 162 -41.26 -20.15 11.03
CA LEU A 162 -41.76 -19.44 9.86
C LEU A 162 -41.79 -20.31 8.60
N GLN A 163 -40.83 -21.23 8.43
CA GLN A 163 -40.82 -22.19 7.34
C GLN A 163 -42.01 -23.16 7.40
N ALA A 164 -42.39 -23.58 8.61
CA ALA A 164 -43.55 -24.45 8.82
C ALA A 164 -44.89 -23.73 8.65
N ALA A 165 -44.91 -22.40 8.80
CA ALA A 165 -46.13 -21.61 8.70
C ALA A 165 -46.58 -21.41 7.23
N GLN A 166 -47.89 -21.40 7.01
CA GLN A 166 -48.48 -20.95 5.74
C GLN A 166 -48.52 -19.42 5.66
N THR A 167 -48.83 -18.75 6.77
CA THR A 167 -48.95 -17.29 6.87
C THR A 167 -48.08 -16.73 7.99
N ALA A 168 -47.67 -15.47 7.86
CA ALA A 168 -46.85 -14.78 8.84
C ALA A 168 -47.46 -13.43 9.26
N SER A 169 -47.49 -13.16 10.57
CA SER A 169 -47.84 -11.85 11.11
C SER A 169 -46.67 -10.87 11.05
N LYS A 170 -46.97 -9.56 11.02
CA LYS A 170 -45.96 -8.49 11.09
C LYS A 170 -45.06 -8.62 12.32
N THR A 171 -45.62 -9.04 13.46
CA THR A 171 -44.88 -9.25 14.71
C THR A 171 -43.90 -10.42 14.60
N GLN A 172 -44.30 -11.55 14.02
CA GLN A 172 -43.40 -12.69 13.78
C GLN A 172 -42.24 -12.30 12.86
N LEU A 173 -42.54 -11.60 11.76
CA LEU A 173 -41.54 -11.14 10.80
C LEU A 173 -40.55 -10.15 11.43
N ASN A 174 -41.03 -9.17 12.20
CA ASN A 174 -40.16 -8.22 12.89
C ASN A 174 -39.27 -8.90 13.94
N LYS A 175 -39.80 -9.88 14.69
CA LYS A 175 -39.01 -10.69 15.62
C LYS A 175 -37.92 -11.47 14.88
N LEU A 176 -38.26 -12.13 13.77
CA LEU A 176 -37.29 -12.86 12.96
C LEU A 176 -36.20 -11.92 12.42
N LEU A 177 -36.58 -10.82 11.77
CA LEU A 177 -35.64 -9.86 11.20
C LEU A 177 -34.70 -9.26 12.26
N GLY A 178 -35.21 -9.00 13.47
CA GLY A 178 -34.38 -8.55 14.60
C GLY A 178 -33.31 -9.59 14.98
N SER A 179 -33.67 -10.88 15.01
CA SER A 179 -32.70 -11.96 15.21
C SER A 179 -31.69 -12.07 14.08
N LEU A 180 -32.16 -12.13 12.83
CA LEU A 180 -31.29 -12.32 11.66
C LEU A 180 -30.31 -11.17 11.49
N ARG A 181 -30.75 -9.93 11.73
CA ARG A 181 -29.87 -8.74 11.67
C ARG A 181 -28.72 -8.86 12.67
N HIS A 182 -28.98 -9.38 13.85
CA HIS A 182 -27.95 -9.59 14.87
C HIS A 182 -26.95 -10.67 14.43
N VAL A 183 -27.46 -11.83 13.98
CA VAL A 183 -26.62 -12.95 13.56
C VAL A 183 -25.75 -12.59 12.35
N ALA A 184 -26.30 -11.83 11.40
CA ALA A 184 -25.58 -11.37 10.21
C ALA A 184 -24.39 -10.45 10.49
N THR A 185 -24.27 -9.89 11.71
CA THR A 185 -23.07 -9.15 12.15
C THR A 185 -21.82 -10.03 12.12
N CYS A 186 -21.93 -11.29 12.54
CA CYS A 186 -20.84 -12.26 12.50
C CYS A 186 -20.91 -13.14 11.25
N VAL A 187 -22.11 -13.52 10.80
CA VAL A 187 -22.31 -14.40 9.65
C VAL A 187 -22.69 -13.59 8.41
N ARG A 188 -21.75 -12.75 7.93
CA ARG A 188 -22.04 -11.75 6.88
C ARG A 188 -22.48 -12.35 5.54
N SER A 189 -22.09 -13.58 5.22
CA SER A 189 -22.51 -14.29 4.01
C SER A 189 -24.02 -14.60 3.98
N ALA A 190 -24.70 -14.51 5.13
CA ALA A 190 -26.16 -14.63 5.22
C ALA A 190 -26.90 -13.32 4.89
N ALA A 191 -26.20 -12.16 4.91
CA ALA A 191 -26.84 -10.85 4.71
C ALA A 191 -27.61 -10.68 3.38
N PRO A 192 -27.17 -11.22 2.22
CA PRO A 192 -27.91 -11.10 0.96
C PRO A 192 -29.34 -11.61 1.00
N PHE A 193 -29.62 -12.65 1.81
CA PHE A 193 -30.92 -13.30 1.90
C PHE A 193 -31.93 -12.48 2.73
N PHE A 194 -31.49 -11.38 3.36
CA PHE A 194 -32.31 -10.57 4.24
C PHE A 194 -33.37 -9.73 3.50
N GLN A 195 -33.04 -9.23 2.30
CA GLN A 195 -33.80 -8.15 1.67
C GLN A 195 -35.24 -8.56 1.30
N ARG A 196 -35.41 -9.78 0.81
CA ARG A 196 -36.72 -10.31 0.42
C ARG A 196 -37.63 -10.52 1.64
N ILE A 197 -37.09 -11.10 2.71
CA ILE A 197 -37.79 -11.25 4.00
C ILE A 197 -38.17 -9.87 4.57
N ALA A 198 -37.26 -8.90 4.48
CA ALA A 198 -37.52 -7.53 4.90
C ALA A 198 -38.60 -6.84 4.04
N SER A 199 -38.62 -7.12 2.73
CA SER A 199 -39.67 -6.62 1.83
C SER A 199 -41.04 -7.20 2.18
N PHE A 200 -41.08 -8.51 2.39
CA PHE A 200 -42.29 -9.21 2.84
C PHE A 200 -42.79 -8.68 4.19
N ALA A 201 -41.89 -8.40 5.13
CA ALA A 201 -42.25 -7.76 6.38
C ALA A 201 -42.82 -6.37 6.16
N ARG A 202 -42.25 -5.54 5.26
CA ARG A 202 -42.78 -4.19 4.98
C ARG A 202 -44.18 -4.22 4.41
N THR A 203 -44.47 -5.12 3.46
CA THR A 203 -45.79 -5.25 2.82
C THR A 203 -46.84 -5.91 3.73
N THR A 204 -46.42 -6.69 4.72
CA THR A 204 -47.34 -7.30 5.70
C THR A 204 -47.95 -6.24 6.63
N THR A 205 -49.28 -6.21 6.69
CA THR A 205 -50.04 -5.27 7.55
C THR A 205 -50.02 -5.69 9.03
N ARG A 206 -50.30 -4.74 9.94
CA ARG A 206 -50.33 -5.02 11.39
C ARG A 206 -51.46 -5.97 11.80
N TYR A 207 -52.61 -5.89 11.11
CA TYR A 207 -53.84 -6.56 11.53
C TYR A 207 -54.10 -7.88 10.80
N ARG A 208 -53.50 -8.10 9.62
CA ARG A 208 -53.73 -9.31 8.83
C ARG A 208 -52.41 -10.02 8.47
N PRO A 209 -52.24 -11.30 8.82
CA PRO A 209 -51.13 -12.13 8.36
C PRO A 209 -51.10 -12.23 6.82
N SER A 210 -49.89 -12.33 6.27
CA SER A 210 -49.67 -12.48 4.82
C SER A 210 -49.17 -13.88 4.50
N LEU A 211 -49.52 -14.41 3.32
CA LEU A 211 -49.06 -15.71 2.84
C LEU A 211 -47.55 -15.69 2.61
N VAL A 212 -46.84 -16.70 3.11
CA VAL A 212 -45.40 -16.83 2.89
C VAL A 212 -45.17 -17.46 1.50
N SER A 213 -44.66 -16.66 0.56
CA SER A 213 -44.34 -17.11 -0.79
C SER A 213 -43.15 -18.07 -0.82
N ASP A 214 -43.06 -18.91 -1.85
CA ASP A 214 -41.96 -19.87 -2.02
C ASP A 214 -40.60 -19.16 -2.10
N ASP A 215 -40.56 -18.02 -2.77
CA ASP A 215 -39.42 -17.13 -2.82
C ASP A 215 -38.90 -16.72 -1.42
N VAL A 216 -39.79 -16.47 -0.47
CA VAL A 216 -39.40 -16.15 0.92
C VAL A 216 -38.95 -17.43 1.62
N ARG A 217 -39.64 -18.56 1.40
CA ARG A 217 -39.25 -19.87 1.95
C ARG A 217 -37.83 -20.27 1.54
N ASP A 218 -37.44 -20.01 0.30
CA ASP A 218 -36.10 -20.32 -0.18
C ASP A 218 -35.02 -19.49 0.52
N ASP A 219 -35.24 -18.18 0.71
CA ASP A 219 -34.31 -17.35 1.49
C ASP A 219 -34.25 -17.80 2.96
N LEU A 220 -35.38 -18.25 3.55
CA LEU A 220 -35.37 -18.84 4.89
C LEU A 220 -34.54 -20.13 4.93
N ARG A 221 -34.66 -21.01 3.92
CA ARG A 221 -33.88 -22.27 3.83
C ARG A 221 -32.39 -21.98 3.72
N TRP A 222 -32.01 -21.01 2.89
CA TRP A 222 -30.62 -20.57 2.77
C TRP A 222 -30.07 -20.02 4.08
N PHE A 223 -30.82 -19.17 4.79
CA PHE A 223 -30.42 -18.73 6.12
C PHE A 223 -30.17 -19.92 7.05
N THR A 224 -31.10 -20.87 7.14
CA THR A 224 -30.94 -22.06 7.98
C THR A 224 -29.68 -22.85 7.61
N ALA A 225 -29.43 -23.05 6.31
CA ALA A 225 -28.25 -23.76 5.84
C ALA A 225 -26.96 -23.02 6.25
N ILE A 226 -26.87 -21.72 6.01
CA ILE A 226 -25.69 -20.90 6.32
C ILE A 226 -25.40 -20.88 7.81
N LEU A 227 -26.42 -20.69 8.65
CA LEU A 227 -26.25 -20.65 10.12
C LEU A 227 -25.78 -21.98 10.70
N ARG A 228 -26.06 -23.10 10.02
CA ARG A 228 -25.56 -24.43 10.41
C ARG A 228 -24.08 -24.67 10.03
N VAL A 229 -23.50 -23.87 9.13
CA VAL A 229 -22.08 -23.96 8.73
C VAL A 229 -21.21 -23.28 9.79
N GLY A 230 -21.25 -23.76 11.04
CA GLY A 230 -20.76 -23.10 12.26
C GLY A 230 -19.39 -22.41 12.18
N ARG A 231 -18.48 -22.85 11.30
CA ARG A 231 -17.20 -22.18 11.00
C ARG A 231 -17.33 -20.71 10.60
N LEU A 232 -18.48 -20.28 10.07
CA LEU A 232 -18.72 -18.87 9.68
C LEU A 232 -18.96 -17.96 10.89
N ASN A 233 -19.21 -18.54 12.06
CA ASN A 233 -19.50 -17.83 13.30
C ASN A 233 -18.23 -17.54 14.13
N SER A 234 -17.09 -17.36 13.48
CA SER A 234 -15.85 -16.90 14.11
C SER A 234 -15.13 -15.96 13.15
N VAL A 235 -15.31 -14.66 13.39
CA VAL A 235 -14.80 -13.60 12.52
C VAL A 235 -13.53 -13.02 13.12
N GLN A 236 -12.44 -13.04 12.35
CA GLN A 236 -11.20 -12.41 12.77
C GLN A 236 -11.40 -10.90 12.96
N LEU A 237 -10.90 -10.35 14.08
CA LEU A 237 -11.00 -8.92 14.40
C LEU A 237 -10.27 -8.06 13.36
N SER A 238 -9.22 -8.59 12.74
CA SER A 238 -8.49 -7.96 11.63
C SER A 238 -9.39 -7.54 10.46
N ARG A 239 -10.52 -8.24 10.24
CA ARG A 239 -11.51 -7.89 9.21
C ARG A 239 -12.22 -6.56 9.48
N PHE A 240 -12.37 -6.17 10.74
CA PHE A 240 -13.07 -4.94 11.11
C PHE A 240 -12.14 -3.72 11.09
N VAL A 241 -10.85 -3.93 11.34
CA VAL A 241 -9.84 -2.85 11.40
C VAL A 241 -9.02 -2.71 10.12
N ASN A 242 -9.30 -3.51 9.08
CA ASN A 242 -8.51 -3.57 7.84
C ASN A 242 -7.00 -3.75 8.09
N ALA A 243 -6.64 -4.48 9.14
CA ALA A 243 -5.23 -4.63 9.54
C ALA A 243 -4.49 -5.67 8.70
N LYS A 244 -5.21 -6.49 7.93
CA LYS A 244 -4.63 -7.50 7.03
C LYS A 244 -4.90 -7.09 5.58
N ASP A 245 -3.86 -7.12 4.76
CA ASP A 245 -4.01 -6.98 3.32
C ASP A 245 -4.82 -8.16 2.74
N PRO A 246 -5.61 -7.93 1.66
CA PRO A 246 -6.31 -9.01 0.99
C PRO A 246 -5.36 -10.11 0.53
N ASP A 247 -5.77 -11.37 0.73
CA ASP A 247 -5.02 -12.53 0.24
C ASP A 247 -5.10 -12.60 -1.31
N HIS A 248 -6.22 -12.16 -1.89
CA HIS A 248 -6.45 -12.15 -3.34
C HIS A 248 -6.98 -10.80 -3.81
N HIS A 249 -6.39 -10.26 -4.88
CA HIS A 249 -6.86 -9.05 -5.56
C HIS A 249 -7.39 -9.40 -6.94
N ILE A 250 -8.64 -9.05 -7.19
CA ILE A 250 -9.33 -9.31 -8.45
C ILE A 250 -9.75 -7.96 -9.04
N HIS A 251 -9.19 -7.62 -10.19
CA HIS A 251 -9.53 -6.38 -10.91
C HIS A 251 -10.59 -6.69 -11.95
N MET A 252 -11.64 -5.90 -12.03
CA MET A 252 -12.76 -6.20 -12.91
C MET A 252 -13.33 -4.96 -13.55
N ASP A 253 -13.99 -5.18 -14.67
CA ASP A 253 -14.67 -4.16 -15.45
C ASP A 253 -15.78 -4.82 -16.28
N ALA A 254 -16.71 -4.01 -16.76
CA ALA A 254 -17.74 -4.40 -17.69
C ALA A 254 -18.03 -3.28 -18.69
N SER A 255 -18.44 -3.64 -19.89
CA SER A 255 -18.81 -2.71 -20.97
C SER A 255 -20.07 -3.19 -21.68
N ASP A 256 -20.55 -2.45 -22.67
CA ASP A 256 -21.68 -2.88 -23.52
C ASP A 256 -21.36 -4.11 -24.39
N ARG A 257 -20.09 -4.49 -24.49
CA ARG A 257 -19.68 -5.70 -25.22
C ARG A 257 -19.61 -6.95 -24.34
N GLY A 258 -19.18 -6.79 -23.09
CA GLY A 258 -18.82 -7.93 -22.26
C GLY A 258 -18.23 -7.50 -20.92
N LEU A 259 -17.63 -8.46 -20.22
CA LEU A 259 -16.99 -8.24 -18.94
C LEU A 259 -15.62 -8.91 -18.86
N CYS A 260 -14.80 -8.41 -17.95
CA CYS A 260 -13.47 -8.94 -17.71
C CYS A 260 -13.16 -8.94 -16.21
N ALA A 261 -12.49 -9.99 -15.75
CA ALA A 261 -11.83 -9.99 -14.46
C ALA A 261 -10.41 -10.53 -14.59
N LEU A 262 -9.51 -9.99 -13.78
CA LEU A 262 -8.09 -10.30 -13.75
C LEU A 262 -7.73 -10.77 -12.35
N TRP A 263 -6.94 -11.84 -12.26
CA TRP A 263 -6.27 -12.26 -11.04
C TRP A 263 -4.75 -12.12 -11.23
N PRO A 264 -4.17 -10.94 -10.96
CA PRO A 264 -2.77 -10.64 -11.29
C PRO A 264 -1.77 -11.59 -10.62
N ALA A 265 -2.06 -12.02 -9.39
CA ALA A 265 -1.19 -12.93 -8.64
C ALA A 265 -0.99 -14.28 -9.35
N ARG A 266 -2.01 -14.77 -10.06
CA ARG A 266 -1.93 -16.00 -10.86
C ARG A 266 -1.67 -15.77 -12.34
N LYS A 267 -1.68 -14.51 -12.80
CA LYS A 267 -1.59 -14.14 -14.23
C LYS A 267 -2.72 -14.77 -15.04
N GLU A 268 -3.89 -14.93 -14.43
CA GLU A 268 -5.09 -15.46 -15.05
C GLU A 268 -6.08 -14.32 -15.30
N TYR A 269 -6.90 -14.47 -16.33
CA TYR A 269 -8.00 -13.56 -16.62
C TYR A 269 -9.20 -14.36 -17.10
N LEU A 270 -10.39 -13.84 -16.81
CA LEU A 270 -11.64 -14.28 -17.39
C LEU A 270 -12.17 -13.16 -18.25
N GLN A 271 -12.69 -13.52 -19.41
CA GLN A 271 -13.34 -12.61 -20.34
C GLN A 271 -14.61 -13.27 -20.83
N LEU A 272 -15.70 -12.53 -20.86
CA LEU A 272 -16.98 -12.99 -21.35
C LEU A 272 -17.53 -11.92 -22.29
N GLU A 273 -17.90 -12.35 -23.49
CA GLU A 273 -18.59 -11.53 -24.49
C GLU A 273 -20.09 -11.80 -24.36
N PHE A 274 -20.89 -10.74 -24.37
CA PHE A 274 -22.33 -10.84 -24.23
C PHE A 274 -22.98 -11.40 -25.50
N ASP A 275 -23.94 -12.30 -25.31
CA ASP A 275 -24.70 -12.88 -26.41
C ASP A 275 -25.84 -11.96 -26.89
N ALA A 276 -26.63 -12.43 -27.85
CA ALA A 276 -27.70 -11.64 -28.44
C ALA A 276 -28.78 -11.22 -27.43
N ASP A 277 -29.08 -12.07 -26.44
CA ASP A 277 -30.12 -11.81 -25.44
C ASP A 277 -29.64 -10.76 -24.44
N GLU A 278 -28.37 -10.84 -24.01
CA GLU A 278 -27.73 -9.87 -23.13
C GLU A 278 -27.56 -8.51 -23.82
N LEU A 279 -27.16 -8.50 -25.10
CA LEU A 279 -27.07 -7.28 -25.90
C LEU A 279 -28.44 -6.61 -26.08
N GLN A 280 -29.52 -7.39 -26.24
CA GLN A 280 -30.88 -6.86 -26.30
C GLN A 280 -31.28 -6.22 -24.96
N GLN A 281 -30.96 -6.85 -23.82
CA GLN A 281 -31.23 -6.27 -22.50
C GLN A 281 -30.47 -4.97 -22.26
N ILE A 282 -29.23 -4.84 -22.77
CA ILE A 282 -28.46 -3.59 -22.75
C ILE A 282 -29.15 -2.52 -23.60
N ALA A 283 -29.62 -2.89 -24.80
CA ALA A 283 -30.34 -1.98 -25.68
C ALA A 283 -31.65 -1.49 -25.03
N ASP A 284 -32.40 -2.37 -24.38
CA ASP A 284 -33.62 -2.05 -23.64
C ASP A 284 -33.35 -1.10 -22.47
N PHE A 285 -32.28 -1.34 -21.71
CA PHE A 285 -31.85 -0.42 -20.64
C PHE A 285 -31.47 0.96 -21.18
N ASN A 286 -30.66 1.01 -22.24
CA ASN A 286 -30.25 2.27 -22.88
C ASN A 286 -31.44 3.00 -23.53
N GLY A 287 -32.44 2.25 -23.99
CA GLY A 287 -33.71 2.75 -24.50
C GLY A 287 -34.73 3.15 -23.41
N LEU A 288 -34.37 3.02 -22.13
CA LEU A 288 -35.21 3.30 -20.96
C LEU A 288 -36.49 2.46 -20.90
N THR A 289 -36.48 1.27 -21.50
CA THR A 289 -37.61 0.31 -21.46
C THR A 289 -37.47 -0.70 -20.33
N SER A 290 -36.27 -0.85 -19.74
CA SER A 290 -35.98 -1.75 -18.62
C SER A 290 -34.92 -1.15 -17.68
N ASP A 291 -34.99 -1.48 -16.38
CA ASP A 291 -34.00 -1.11 -15.37
C ASP A 291 -33.09 -2.29 -14.95
N GLU A 292 -33.20 -3.44 -15.65
CA GLU A 292 -32.71 -4.72 -15.14
C GLU A 292 -31.24 -5.03 -15.42
N PHE A 293 -30.62 -4.41 -16.45
CA PHE A 293 -29.27 -4.79 -16.92
C PHE A 293 -28.28 -3.61 -17.02
N SER A 294 -28.36 -2.70 -16.05
CA SER A 294 -27.47 -1.53 -15.92
C SER A 294 -25.97 -1.90 -15.84
N ILE A 295 -25.10 -0.93 -16.10
CA ILE A 295 -23.64 -1.10 -15.95
C ILE A 295 -23.23 -1.59 -14.55
N ASN A 296 -23.88 -1.06 -13.50
CA ASN A 296 -23.63 -1.45 -12.10
C ASN A 296 -23.85 -2.96 -11.86
N ILE A 297 -24.78 -3.54 -12.60
CA ILE A 297 -25.14 -4.96 -12.52
C ILE A 297 -24.08 -5.79 -13.22
N ARG A 298 -23.68 -5.37 -14.42
CA ARG A 298 -22.66 -6.05 -15.21
C ARG A 298 -21.30 -6.08 -14.51
N GLU A 299 -20.92 -5.00 -13.83
CA GLU A 299 -19.73 -5.01 -12.98
C GLU A 299 -19.86 -5.93 -11.76
N LEU A 300 -21.05 -6.00 -11.16
CA LEU A 300 -21.29 -6.97 -10.09
C LEU A 300 -21.26 -8.42 -10.60
N MET A 301 -21.70 -8.68 -11.85
CA MET A 301 -21.59 -9.98 -12.51
C MET A 301 -20.13 -10.41 -12.61
N SER A 302 -19.21 -9.49 -12.94
CA SER A 302 -17.77 -9.78 -12.98
C SER A 302 -17.26 -10.35 -11.65
N ALA A 303 -17.76 -9.84 -10.51
CA ALA A 303 -17.43 -10.38 -9.19
C ALA A 303 -17.98 -11.79 -8.97
N VAL A 304 -19.22 -12.05 -9.41
CA VAL A 304 -19.81 -13.39 -9.32
C VAL A 304 -19.04 -14.38 -10.18
N PHE A 305 -18.74 -14.03 -11.43
CA PHE A 305 -18.07 -14.93 -12.36
C PHE A 305 -16.64 -15.21 -11.93
N ALA A 306 -15.92 -14.20 -11.45
CA ALA A 306 -14.62 -14.39 -10.83
C ALA A 306 -14.69 -15.37 -9.65
N ALA A 307 -15.71 -15.26 -8.79
CA ALA A 307 -15.91 -16.19 -7.69
C ALA A 307 -16.30 -17.61 -8.17
N ILE A 308 -17.12 -17.76 -9.21
CA ILE A 308 -17.46 -19.07 -9.77
C ILE A 308 -16.20 -19.78 -10.27
N VAL A 309 -15.32 -19.07 -10.98
CA VAL A 309 -14.12 -19.64 -11.60
C VAL A 309 -13.01 -19.89 -10.59
N TRP A 310 -12.77 -18.94 -9.67
CA TRP A 310 -11.57 -18.94 -8.83
C TRP A 310 -11.79 -19.21 -7.35
N ALA A 311 -13.02 -19.18 -6.82
CA ALA A 311 -13.22 -19.29 -5.36
C ALA A 311 -12.71 -20.61 -4.77
N SER A 312 -12.78 -21.72 -5.52
CA SER A 312 -12.21 -23.01 -5.11
C SER A 312 -10.70 -22.97 -4.88
N GLN A 313 -10.02 -22.01 -5.51
CA GLN A 313 -8.58 -21.82 -5.45
C GLN A 313 -8.18 -20.76 -4.43
N TRP A 314 -9.12 -19.94 -3.96
CA TRP A 314 -8.85 -18.93 -2.92
C TRP A 314 -8.66 -19.56 -1.55
N SER A 315 -9.35 -20.66 -1.26
CA SER A 315 -9.15 -21.42 -0.03
C SER A 315 -7.93 -22.32 -0.13
N GLN A 316 -6.97 -22.16 0.78
CA GLN A 316 -5.89 -23.13 0.96
C GLN A 316 -6.42 -24.30 1.79
N SER A 317 -6.21 -25.52 1.30
CA SER A 317 -6.60 -26.74 2.01
C SER A 317 -5.93 -26.77 3.40
N GLY A 318 -6.72 -26.88 4.47
CA GLY A 318 -6.23 -26.97 5.85
C GLY A 318 -6.18 -25.66 6.64
N GLN A 319 -6.49 -24.49 6.07
CA GLN A 319 -6.58 -23.26 6.85
C GLN A 319 -7.94 -23.09 7.54
N VAL A 320 -7.89 -22.79 8.85
CA VAL A 320 -9.07 -22.45 9.68
C VAL A 320 -9.61 -21.07 9.32
N GLU A 321 -8.74 -20.17 8.86
CA GLU A 321 -9.10 -18.80 8.50
C GLU A 321 -9.70 -18.72 7.09
N GLN A 322 -10.71 -17.88 6.94
CA GLN A 322 -11.27 -17.61 5.61
C GLN A 322 -10.35 -16.68 4.82
N ALA A 323 -10.05 -17.06 3.57
CA ALA A 323 -9.27 -16.22 2.67
C ALA A 323 -10.01 -14.91 2.36
N HIS A 324 -9.27 -13.81 2.35
CA HIS A 324 -9.77 -12.49 2.03
C HIS A 324 -9.61 -12.19 0.55
N THR A 325 -10.72 -12.03 -0.17
CA THR A 325 -10.71 -11.60 -1.57
C THR A 325 -11.21 -10.16 -1.70
N ARG A 326 -10.46 -9.34 -2.43
CA ARG A 326 -10.84 -7.96 -2.76
C ARG A 326 -11.15 -7.82 -4.24
N PHE A 327 -12.37 -7.36 -4.53
CA PHE A 327 -12.81 -6.95 -5.84
C PHE A 327 -12.52 -5.46 -6.04
N TRP A 328 -11.74 -5.12 -7.07
CA TRP A 328 -11.49 -3.75 -7.49
C TRP A 328 -12.42 -3.41 -8.64
N ILE A 329 -13.30 -2.44 -8.40
CA ILE A 329 -14.43 -2.09 -9.25
C ILE A 329 -14.39 -0.58 -9.46
N ASP A 330 -14.59 -0.10 -10.68
CA ASP A 330 -14.57 1.34 -10.98
C ASP A 330 -15.94 2.01 -10.77
N ASN A 331 -17.02 1.24 -10.66
CA ASN A 331 -18.32 1.77 -10.25
C ASN A 331 -18.57 1.75 -8.75
N THR A 332 -18.74 2.94 -8.19
CA THR A 332 -19.03 3.14 -6.76
C THR A 332 -20.35 2.51 -6.29
N SER A 333 -21.37 2.39 -7.15
CA SER A 333 -22.64 1.74 -6.80
C SER A 333 -22.47 0.24 -6.67
N ALA A 334 -21.75 -0.40 -7.60
CA ALA A 334 -21.42 -1.82 -7.52
C ALA A 334 -20.56 -2.12 -6.27
N VAL A 335 -19.57 -1.27 -5.96
CA VAL A 335 -18.80 -1.34 -4.70
C VAL A 335 -19.73 -1.28 -3.48
N ALA A 336 -20.67 -0.34 -3.45
CA ALA A 336 -21.61 -0.18 -2.35
C ALA A 336 -22.51 -1.41 -2.19
N TRP A 337 -23.04 -1.95 -3.29
CA TRP A 337 -23.89 -3.15 -3.27
C TRP A 337 -23.13 -4.38 -2.78
N ALA A 338 -21.92 -4.62 -3.30
CA ALA A 338 -21.07 -5.73 -2.90
C ALA A 338 -20.74 -5.70 -1.39
N ASN A 339 -20.37 -4.52 -0.86
CA ASN A 339 -20.03 -4.37 0.56
C ASN A 339 -21.25 -4.40 1.48
N ARG A 340 -22.36 -3.77 1.09
CA ARG A 340 -23.61 -3.75 1.90
C ARG A 340 -24.38 -5.07 1.81
N ARG A 341 -24.08 -5.91 0.81
CA ARG A 341 -24.83 -7.13 0.49
C ARG A 341 -26.31 -6.85 0.22
N SER A 342 -26.60 -5.73 -0.44
CA SER A 342 -27.98 -5.27 -0.65
C SER A 342 -28.14 -4.39 -1.90
N SER A 343 -29.18 -4.62 -2.71
CA SER A 343 -29.60 -3.75 -3.83
C SER A 343 -31.14 -3.66 -3.94
N ARG A 344 -31.65 -2.62 -4.61
CA ARG A 344 -33.09 -2.54 -4.96
C ARG A 344 -33.43 -3.34 -6.22
N ASN A 345 -32.45 -3.57 -7.08
CA ASN A 345 -32.61 -4.35 -8.30
C ASN A 345 -32.65 -5.86 -7.99
N LEU A 346 -33.60 -6.58 -8.58
CA LEU A 346 -33.84 -8.00 -8.30
C LEU A 346 -32.73 -8.92 -8.83
N PHE A 347 -32.17 -8.61 -10.01
CA PHE A 347 -31.07 -9.36 -10.58
C PHE A 347 -29.79 -9.19 -9.74
N ALA A 348 -29.49 -7.97 -9.29
CA ALA A 348 -28.41 -7.72 -8.33
C ALA A 348 -28.61 -8.49 -7.01
N GLN A 349 -29.84 -8.64 -6.51
CA GLN A 349 -30.12 -9.48 -5.33
C GLN A 349 -29.80 -10.96 -5.57
N MET A 350 -30.09 -11.48 -6.76
CA MET A 350 -29.67 -12.83 -7.15
C MET A 350 -28.13 -12.96 -7.15
N LEU A 351 -27.42 -12.03 -7.79
CA LEU A 351 -25.94 -12.03 -7.83
C LEU A 351 -25.31 -11.98 -6.44
N LEU A 352 -25.84 -11.16 -5.54
CA LEU A 352 -25.36 -11.07 -4.16
C LEU A 352 -25.59 -12.36 -3.37
N ARG A 353 -26.73 -13.04 -3.60
CA ARG A 353 -27.01 -14.36 -3.00
C ARG A 353 -26.06 -15.44 -3.52
N LEU A 354 -25.72 -15.40 -4.81
CA LEU A 354 -24.71 -16.29 -5.39
C LEU A 354 -23.34 -16.06 -4.73
N ILE A 355 -22.90 -14.81 -4.54
CA ILE A 355 -21.64 -14.55 -3.82
C ILE A 355 -21.72 -15.08 -2.39
N GLY A 356 -22.81 -14.81 -1.66
CA GLY A 356 -22.98 -15.32 -0.29
C GLY A 356 -22.93 -16.85 -0.22
N PHE A 357 -23.51 -17.55 -1.20
CA PHE A 357 -23.40 -18.99 -1.34
C PHE A 357 -21.95 -19.45 -1.60
N LEU A 358 -21.25 -18.80 -2.52
CA LEU A 358 -19.87 -19.14 -2.86
C LEU A 358 -18.92 -18.91 -1.68
N GLU A 359 -19.11 -17.85 -0.91
CA GLU A 359 -18.37 -17.59 0.34
C GLU A 359 -18.52 -18.75 1.33
N VAL A 360 -19.75 -19.22 1.51
CA VAL A 360 -20.09 -20.34 2.41
C VAL A 360 -19.44 -21.63 1.92
N ARG A 361 -19.56 -21.92 0.62
CA ARG A 361 -19.06 -23.15 -0.01
C ARG A 361 -17.53 -23.22 0.03
N TYR A 362 -16.87 -22.15 -0.41
CA TYR A 362 -15.42 -22.11 -0.60
C TYR A 362 -14.67 -21.42 0.54
N ASN A 363 -15.33 -21.13 1.66
CA ASN A 363 -14.70 -20.61 2.88
C ASN A 363 -13.81 -19.37 2.66
N PHE A 364 -14.30 -18.40 1.89
CA PHE A 364 -13.67 -17.11 1.71
C PHE A 364 -14.63 -16.00 2.13
N TYR A 365 -14.12 -14.78 2.30
CA TYR A 365 -14.96 -13.61 2.39
C TYR A 365 -14.51 -12.55 1.40
N SER A 366 -15.48 -11.83 0.86
CA SER A 366 -15.27 -10.84 -0.18
C SER A 366 -15.50 -9.42 0.34
N SER A 367 -14.79 -8.48 -0.28
CA SER A 367 -14.97 -7.05 -0.08
C SER A 367 -14.71 -6.33 -1.39
N ALA A 368 -15.30 -5.16 -1.58
CA ALA A 368 -15.10 -4.35 -2.78
C ALA A 368 -14.41 -3.03 -2.43
N ALA A 369 -13.53 -2.56 -3.31
CA ALA A 369 -12.91 -1.25 -3.23
C ALA A 369 -12.96 -0.56 -4.60
N HIS A 370 -13.09 0.76 -4.58
CA HIS A 370 -13.12 1.55 -5.80
C HIS A 370 -11.71 1.68 -6.39
N ILE A 371 -11.58 1.48 -7.70
CA ILE A 371 -10.39 1.84 -8.48
C ILE A 371 -10.77 2.87 -9.54
N PRO A 372 -10.05 3.98 -9.73
CA PRO A 372 -10.35 4.92 -10.80
C PRO A 372 -10.26 4.22 -12.17
N GLY A 373 -11.23 4.46 -13.07
CA GLY A 373 -11.22 3.84 -14.41
C GLY A 373 -9.92 4.11 -15.20
N ALA A 374 -9.29 5.27 -15.02
CA ALA A 374 -7.98 5.59 -15.60
C ALA A 374 -6.84 4.67 -15.13
N GLU A 375 -6.98 4.03 -13.98
CA GLU A 375 -6.06 3.05 -13.42
C GLU A 375 -6.48 1.60 -13.72
N ASN A 376 -7.76 1.37 -14.06
CA ASN A 376 -8.32 0.04 -14.36
C ASN A 376 -8.07 -0.45 -15.80
N VAL A 377 -6.98 0.01 -16.42
CA VAL A 377 -6.72 -0.10 -17.88
C VAL A 377 -6.86 -1.52 -18.42
N MET A 378 -6.32 -2.52 -17.72
CA MET A 378 -6.33 -3.89 -18.24
C MET A 378 -7.73 -4.53 -18.20
N ALA A 379 -8.50 -4.25 -17.16
CA ALA A 379 -9.85 -4.78 -17.04
C ALA A 379 -10.79 -4.07 -18.02
N ASP A 380 -10.68 -2.73 -18.15
CA ASP A 380 -11.43 -1.92 -19.12
C ASP A 380 -11.20 -2.36 -20.57
N VAL A 381 -9.93 -2.55 -20.95
CA VAL A 381 -9.62 -3.04 -22.30
C VAL A 381 -10.15 -4.47 -22.47
N GLY A 382 -10.00 -5.32 -21.45
CA GLY A 382 -10.53 -6.68 -21.48
C GLY A 382 -12.05 -6.74 -21.57
N SER A 383 -12.80 -5.78 -21.02
CA SER A 383 -14.26 -5.77 -21.13
C SER A 383 -14.73 -5.28 -22.51
N ARG A 384 -13.89 -4.55 -23.27
CA ARG A 384 -14.25 -3.92 -24.56
C ARG A 384 -13.69 -4.60 -25.80
N ASP A 385 -12.48 -5.18 -25.75
CA ASP A 385 -11.82 -5.74 -26.94
C ASP A 385 -10.75 -6.80 -26.61
N THR A 386 -10.98 -8.03 -27.08
CA THR A 386 -10.05 -9.18 -27.03
C THR A 386 -8.72 -8.92 -27.74
N THR A 387 -8.71 -8.06 -28.75
CA THR A 387 -7.56 -7.75 -29.61
C THR A 387 -6.69 -6.63 -29.03
N GLU A 388 -7.31 -5.60 -28.45
CA GLU A 388 -6.60 -4.47 -27.83
C GLU A 388 -5.93 -4.85 -26.50
N LEU A 389 -6.39 -5.87 -25.76
CA LEU A 389 -5.68 -6.33 -24.56
C LEU A 389 -4.28 -6.85 -24.91
N LYS A 390 -4.17 -7.61 -26.00
CA LYS A 390 -2.87 -8.09 -26.53
C LYS A 390 -2.00 -6.92 -26.99
N LYS A 391 -2.56 -5.94 -27.69
CA LYS A 391 -1.84 -4.73 -28.15
C LYS A 391 -1.42 -3.82 -26.98
N THR A 392 -2.24 -3.70 -25.95
CA THR A 392 -1.94 -2.91 -24.74
C THR A 392 -0.83 -3.56 -23.93
N LEU A 393 -0.83 -4.89 -23.79
CA LEU A 393 0.31 -5.63 -23.22
C LEU A 393 1.59 -5.46 -24.06
N HIS A 394 1.49 -5.47 -25.39
CA HIS A 394 2.62 -5.15 -26.27
C HIS A 394 3.10 -3.70 -26.12
N THR A 395 2.19 -2.75 -25.92
CA THR A 395 2.49 -1.32 -25.77
C THR A 395 3.08 -1.02 -24.39
N LEU A 396 2.56 -1.62 -23.32
CA LEU A 396 3.15 -1.60 -21.98
C LEU A 396 4.52 -2.28 -21.98
N SER A 397 4.67 -3.40 -22.68
CA SER A 397 5.98 -4.03 -22.86
C SER A 397 6.95 -3.10 -23.60
N ALA A 398 6.50 -2.40 -24.65
CA ALA A 398 7.30 -1.42 -25.36
C ALA A 398 7.66 -0.20 -24.49
N LEU A 399 6.73 0.29 -23.66
CA LEU A 399 6.96 1.38 -22.69
C LEU A 399 7.95 0.97 -21.60
N LEU A 400 7.80 -0.24 -21.03
CA LEU A 400 8.73 -0.77 -20.03
C LEU A 400 10.12 -1.02 -20.62
N ARG A 401 10.19 -1.53 -21.87
CA ARG A 401 11.47 -1.67 -22.60
C ARG A 401 12.09 -0.30 -22.91
N ALA A 402 11.28 0.69 -23.26
CA ALA A 402 11.74 2.07 -23.48
C ALA A 402 12.20 2.74 -22.17
N GLY A 403 11.60 2.39 -21.03
CA GLY A 403 11.98 2.85 -19.68
C GLY A 403 13.16 2.09 -19.06
N ALA A 404 13.59 0.96 -19.65
CA ALA A 404 14.73 0.18 -19.16
C ALA A 404 16.08 0.91 -19.30
N LEU A 405 16.13 1.99 -20.09
CA LEU A 405 17.34 2.78 -20.32
C LEU A 405 17.12 4.20 -19.78
N ALA A 406 17.97 4.66 -18.84
CA ALA A 406 17.89 6.02 -18.31
C ALA A 406 17.99 7.08 -19.43
N ASP A 407 17.31 8.22 -19.30
CA ASP A 407 17.20 9.25 -20.35
C ASP A 407 18.55 9.72 -20.92
N THR A 408 19.55 9.90 -20.05
CA THR A 408 20.91 10.28 -20.46
C THR A 408 21.60 9.19 -21.26
N SER A 409 21.34 7.92 -20.92
CA SER A 409 21.82 6.75 -21.67
C SER A 409 21.10 6.60 -23.01
N ARG A 410 19.80 6.95 -23.08
CA ARG A 410 19.01 6.95 -24.32
C ARG A 410 19.55 7.92 -25.37
N VAL A 411 19.91 9.13 -24.96
CA VAL A 411 20.55 10.11 -25.86
C VAL A 411 21.90 9.59 -26.38
N GLN A 412 22.72 9.00 -25.50
CA GLN A 412 24.03 8.46 -25.88
C GLN A 412 23.91 7.24 -26.80
N TYR A 413 22.97 6.33 -26.50
CA TYR A 413 22.73 5.12 -27.29
C TYR A 413 22.17 5.50 -28.66
N ARG A 414 21.26 6.48 -28.73
CA ARG A 414 20.75 6.99 -30.01
C ARG A 414 21.86 7.59 -30.86
N ARG A 415 22.72 8.45 -30.29
CA ARG A 415 23.88 8.99 -31.01
C ARG A 415 24.82 7.90 -31.52
N SER A 416 25.04 6.86 -30.72
CA SER A 416 25.90 5.73 -31.10
C SER A 416 25.26 4.90 -32.21
N TRP A 417 23.93 4.73 -32.18
CA TRP A 417 23.16 4.10 -33.24
C TRP A 417 23.18 4.91 -34.54
N ASP A 418 23.05 6.23 -34.47
CA ASP A 418 23.16 7.11 -35.64
C ASP A 418 24.58 7.10 -36.24
N GLN A 419 25.61 6.84 -35.44
CA GLN A 419 26.97 6.61 -35.93
C GLN A 419 27.10 5.25 -36.62
N TRP A 420 26.50 4.21 -36.06
CA TRP A 420 26.41 2.89 -36.67
C TRP A 420 25.69 2.94 -38.03
N LEU A 421 24.53 3.60 -38.11
CA LEU A 421 23.78 3.77 -39.35
C LEU A 421 24.61 4.47 -40.43
N ARG A 422 25.30 5.56 -40.07
CA ARG A 422 26.18 6.29 -40.99
C ARG A 422 27.38 5.47 -41.45
N TRP A 423 27.99 4.72 -40.53
CA TRP A 423 29.11 3.85 -40.87
C TRP A 423 28.67 2.69 -41.78
N CYS A 424 27.51 2.08 -41.50
CA CYS A 424 26.93 1.04 -42.35
C CYS A 424 26.65 1.57 -43.76
N SER A 425 26.02 2.75 -43.87
CA SER A 425 25.79 3.40 -45.17
C SER A 425 27.09 3.74 -45.91
N PHE A 426 28.15 4.11 -45.20
CA PHE A 426 29.46 4.42 -45.80
C PHE A 426 30.20 3.16 -46.28
N MET A 427 30.07 2.05 -45.57
CA MET A 427 30.74 0.79 -45.85
C MET A 427 29.88 -0.19 -46.68
N ASP A 428 28.71 0.25 -47.14
CA ASP A 428 27.71 -0.56 -47.86
C ASP A 428 27.24 -1.82 -47.10
N TYR A 429 27.07 -1.69 -45.78
CA TYR A 429 26.53 -2.74 -44.93
C TYR A 429 25.06 -2.52 -44.58
N THR A 430 24.33 -3.62 -44.36
CA THR A 430 23.01 -3.58 -43.75
C THR A 430 23.10 -3.23 -42.26
N PRO A 431 22.36 -2.21 -41.78
CA PRO A 431 22.44 -1.82 -40.37
C PRO A 431 21.78 -2.79 -39.38
N TRP A 432 20.84 -3.61 -39.85
CA TRP A 432 20.19 -4.64 -39.06
C TRP A 432 20.88 -5.98 -39.32
N LEU A 433 21.53 -6.50 -38.27
CA LEU A 433 22.29 -7.74 -38.27
C LEU A 433 21.34 -8.95 -38.22
N GLY A 434 21.61 -10.00 -39.01
CA GLY A 434 20.73 -11.17 -39.12
C GLY A 434 20.63 -11.98 -37.81
N ARG A 435 19.51 -12.68 -37.58
CA ARG A 435 19.30 -13.48 -36.37
C ARG A 435 20.25 -14.69 -36.29
N ASP A 436 20.42 -15.39 -37.42
CA ASP A 436 21.11 -16.69 -37.47
C ASP A 436 22.54 -16.60 -38.03
N THR A 437 23.05 -15.39 -38.25
CA THR A 437 24.34 -15.12 -38.91
C THR A 437 25.40 -14.61 -37.93
N VAL A 438 25.60 -15.31 -36.81
CA VAL A 438 26.44 -14.84 -35.68
C VAL A 438 27.88 -14.50 -36.10
N ASP A 439 28.49 -15.29 -36.98
CA ASP A 439 29.87 -15.05 -37.41
C ASP A 439 29.99 -13.82 -38.32
N ALA A 440 29.04 -13.63 -39.24
CA ALA A 440 28.97 -12.42 -40.09
C ALA A 440 28.68 -11.16 -39.25
N ASN A 441 27.77 -11.28 -38.27
CA ASN A 441 27.46 -10.19 -37.33
C ASN A 441 28.69 -9.79 -36.51
N ALA A 442 29.44 -10.78 -36.01
CA ALA A 442 30.65 -10.55 -35.24
C ALA A 442 31.75 -9.88 -36.06
N ALA A 443 31.89 -10.26 -37.35
CA ALA A 443 32.81 -9.63 -38.28
C ALA A 443 32.45 -8.16 -38.55
N GLN A 444 31.18 -7.85 -38.82
CA GLN A 444 30.73 -6.47 -39.07
C GLN A 444 30.85 -5.58 -37.82
N LEU A 445 30.45 -6.09 -36.64
CA LEU A 445 30.64 -5.39 -35.37
C LEU A 445 32.14 -5.20 -35.05
N GLY A 446 32.97 -6.16 -35.41
CA GLY A 446 34.43 -6.08 -35.28
C GLY A 446 35.05 -5.02 -36.19
N ALA A 447 34.66 -4.98 -37.46
CA ALA A 447 35.09 -3.95 -38.41
C ALA A 447 34.70 -2.54 -37.93
N PHE A 448 33.49 -2.38 -37.38
CA PHE A 448 33.08 -1.13 -36.76
C PHE A 448 33.93 -0.78 -35.53
N ALA A 449 34.26 -1.76 -34.68
CA ALA A 449 35.13 -1.55 -33.53
C ALA A 449 36.53 -1.07 -33.93
N VAL A 450 37.11 -1.66 -34.99
CA VAL A 450 38.39 -1.24 -35.56
C VAL A 450 38.31 0.18 -36.14
N TYR A 451 37.24 0.49 -36.86
CA TYR A 451 37.02 1.82 -37.41
C TYR A 451 36.91 2.88 -36.31
N LEU A 452 36.16 2.60 -35.25
CA LEU A 452 36.06 3.47 -34.07
C LEU A 452 37.41 3.61 -33.37
N TRP A 453 38.21 2.54 -33.27
CA TRP A 453 39.54 2.59 -32.67
C TRP A 453 40.53 3.42 -33.49
N ARG A 454 40.48 3.36 -34.83
CA ARG A 454 41.44 4.08 -35.69
C ARG A 454 41.04 5.54 -35.95
N TYR A 455 39.73 5.80 -36.11
CA TYR A 455 39.21 7.09 -36.62
C TYR A 455 38.19 7.76 -35.69
N GLY A 456 37.72 7.08 -34.64
CA GLY A 456 37.02 7.70 -33.51
C GLY A 456 35.57 8.13 -33.70
N MET A 457 35.14 8.38 -34.95
CA MET A 457 33.83 8.95 -35.31
C MET A 457 33.36 10.01 -34.28
N ASN A 458 34.27 10.93 -33.96
CA ASN A 458 34.08 11.98 -32.97
C ASN A 458 34.66 13.29 -33.50
N ARG A 459 34.31 14.40 -32.87
CA ARG A 459 34.69 15.74 -33.33
C ARG A 459 36.21 15.98 -33.37
N ALA A 460 36.98 15.23 -32.60
CA ALA A 460 38.44 15.34 -32.58
C ALA A 460 39.12 14.53 -33.69
N GLY A 461 38.40 13.63 -34.38
CA GLY A 461 38.98 12.76 -35.41
C GLY A 461 39.99 11.73 -34.88
N VAL A 462 40.04 11.52 -33.56
CA VAL A 462 41.00 10.62 -32.89
C VAL A 462 40.32 9.34 -32.45
N GLY A 463 41.01 8.21 -32.57
CA GLY A 463 40.58 6.89 -32.11
C GLY A 463 39.86 6.86 -30.75
N ASN A 464 38.77 6.08 -30.66
CA ASN A 464 38.04 5.90 -29.42
C ASN A 464 38.77 4.95 -28.46
N THR A 465 38.59 5.20 -27.16
CA THR A 465 39.04 4.26 -26.13
C THR A 465 38.24 2.96 -26.19
N CYS A 466 38.86 1.84 -25.77
CA CYS A 466 38.20 0.53 -25.69
C CYS A 466 36.86 0.60 -24.91
N THR A 467 36.80 1.35 -23.81
CA THR A 467 35.55 1.53 -23.04
C THR A 467 34.46 2.26 -23.82
N THR A 468 34.83 3.27 -24.61
CA THR A 468 33.89 4.01 -25.47
C THR A 468 33.39 3.13 -26.60
N ILE A 469 34.28 2.33 -27.22
CA ILE A 469 33.93 1.37 -28.28
C ILE A 469 32.93 0.34 -27.73
N CYS A 470 33.22 -0.27 -26.58
CA CYS A 470 32.29 -1.21 -25.93
C CYS A 470 30.91 -0.57 -25.68
N SER A 471 30.87 0.67 -25.21
CA SER A 471 29.61 1.41 -25.00
C SER A 471 28.82 1.60 -26.30
N LYS A 472 29.50 1.98 -27.39
CA LYS A 472 28.88 2.13 -28.71
C LYS A 472 28.35 0.80 -29.26
N LEU A 473 29.11 -0.29 -29.10
CA LEU A 473 28.69 -1.64 -29.49
C LEU A 473 27.50 -2.13 -28.66
N CYS A 474 27.48 -1.84 -27.35
CA CYS A 474 26.33 -2.13 -26.49
C CYS A 474 25.07 -1.39 -26.97
N ALA A 475 25.20 -0.14 -27.44
CA ALA A 475 24.07 0.58 -28.01
C ALA A 475 23.52 -0.11 -29.27
N VAL A 476 24.40 -0.55 -30.18
CA VAL A 476 24.00 -1.31 -31.38
C VAL A 476 23.24 -2.58 -31.00
N ARG A 477 23.78 -3.36 -30.06
CA ARG A 477 23.13 -4.58 -29.55
C ARG A 477 21.81 -4.29 -28.83
N TRP A 478 21.71 -3.16 -28.12
CA TRP A 478 20.49 -2.75 -27.44
C TRP A 478 19.37 -2.43 -28.43
N PHE A 479 19.65 -1.74 -29.54
CA PHE A 479 18.63 -1.48 -30.57
C PHE A 479 18.13 -2.77 -31.23
N HIS A 480 19.01 -3.76 -31.46
CA HIS A 480 18.59 -5.08 -31.94
C HIS A 480 17.70 -5.80 -30.92
N LYS A 481 18.08 -5.82 -29.64
CA LYS A 481 17.25 -6.41 -28.58
C LYS A 481 15.88 -5.72 -28.45
N ASN A 482 15.88 -4.39 -28.49
CA ASN A 482 14.71 -3.58 -28.23
C ASN A 482 13.73 -3.55 -29.42
N THR A 483 14.24 -3.52 -30.65
CA THR A 483 13.43 -3.33 -31.86
C THR A 483 13.24 -4.62 -32.65
N ALA A 484 14.27 -5.47 -32.75
CA ALA A 484 14.21 -6.72 -33.51
C ALA A 484 13.96 -7.97 -32.64
N GLY A 485 14.03 -7.82 -31.31
CA GLY A 485 13.70 -8.88 -30.35
C GLY A 485 14.77 -9.95 -30.12
N TYR A 486 16.00 -9.74 -30.60
CA TYR A 486 17.13 -10.67 -30.39
C TYR A 486 18.46 -9.92 -30.20
N ASP A 487 19.43 -10.59 -29.60
CA ASP A 487 20.83 -10.13 -29.54
C ASP A 487 21.58 -10.71 -30.73
N PRO A 488 22.19 -9.89 -31.61
CA PRO A 488 22.96 -10.40 -32.75
C PRO A 488 24.22 -11.18 -32.33
N GLY A 489 24.54 -11.19 -31.02
CA GLY A 489 25.58 -12.03 -30.43
C GLY A 489 26.99 -11.52 -30.70
N ALA A 490 27.96 -12.00 -29.91
CA ALA A 490 29.38 -11.83 -30.17
C ALA A 490 30.04 -13.20 -30.00
N ASN A 491 30.83 -13.63 -30.99
CA ASN A 491 31.58 -14.88 -30.93
C ASN A 491 32.98 -14.67 -30.29
N ALA A 492 33.75 -15.74 -30.12
CA ALA A 492 35.08 -15.69 -29.49
C ALA A 492 36.07 -14.74 -30.21
N GLY A 493 35.96 -14.59 -31.53
CA GLY A 493 36.80 -13.67 -32.32
C GLY A 493 36.58 -12.20 -31.96
N HIS A 494 35.33 -11.82 -31.68
CA HIS A 494 34.98 -10.46 -31.24
C HIS A 494 35.62 -10.10 -29.88
N ALA A 495 35.69 -11.06 -28.95
CA ALA A 495 36.31 -10.85 -27.64
C ALA A 495 37.84 -10.70 -27.71
N ILE A 496 38.49 -11.44 -28.61
CA ILE A 496 39.94 -11.35 -28.86
C ILE A 496 40.30 -9.99 -29.46
N LEU A 497 39.51 -9.50 -30.42
CA LEU A 497 39.69 -8.19 -31.03
C LEU A 497 39.62 -7.05 -29.99
N LEU A 498 38.59 -7.04 -29.16
CA LEU A 498 38.45 -6.01 -28.10
C LEU A 498 39.60 -6.08 -27.08
N ARG A 499 40.13 -7.28 -26.80
CA ARG A 499 41.32 -7.46 -25.96
C ARG A 499 42.58 -6.89 -26.62
N GLY A 500 42.74 -7.05 -27.93
CA GLY A 500 43.81 -6.44 -28.72
C GLY A 500 43.75 -4.92 -28.70
N ILE A 501 42.58 -4.35 -29.02
CA ILE A 501 42.32 -2.90 -28.94
C ILE A 501 42.66 -2.36 -27.55
N ARG A 502 42.28 -3.08 -26.49
CA ARG A 502 42.57 -2.68 -25.10
C ARG A 502 44.06 -2.64 -24.76
N ARG A 503 44.89 -3.50 -25.37
CA ARG A 503 46.35 -3.54 -25.15
C ARG A 503 47.09 -2.47 -25.96
N LEU A 504 46.56 -2.13 -27.14
CA LEU A 504 47.16 -1.18 -28.08
C LEU A 504 46.70 0.27 -27.89
N THR A 505 45.66 0.50 -27.10
CA THR A 505 45.22 1.85 -26.74
C THR A 505 45.94 2.29 -25.47
N ASP A 506 46.49 3.50 -25.45
CA ASP A 506 47.11 4.10 -24.26
C ASP A 506 46.21 3.95 -23.02
N SER A 507 46.83 3.66 -21.88
CA SER A 507 46.11 3.56 -20.60
C SER A 507 45.36 4.86 -20.37
N VAL A 508 44.02 4.77 -20.29
CA VAL A 508 43.18 5.93 -19.93
C VAL A 508 43.76 6.53 -18.64
N VAL A 509 44.17 7.79 -18.72
CA VAL A 509 44.65 8.56 -17.58
C VAL A 509 43.54 8.55 -16.53
N LYS A 510 43.71 7.74 -15.49
CA LYS A 510 42.70 7.58 -14.44
C LYS A 510 42.70 8.84 -13.58
N GLN A 511 41.50 9.29 -13.22
CA GLN A 511 41.38 10.34 -12.24
C GLN A 511 41.91 9.85 -10.89
N GLN A 512 42.60 10.74 -10.19
CA GLN A 512 43.17 10.46 -8.88
C GLN A 512 42.11 10.64 -7.80
N SER A 513 42.25 9.90 -6.70
CA SER A 513 41.38 10.02 -5.53
C SER A 513 41.66 11.32 -4.78
N VAL A 514 40.61 12.04 -4.37
CA VAL A 514 40.77 13.09 -3.38
C VAL A 514 41.15 12.46 -2.04
N THR A 515 42.30 12.84 -1.48
CA THR A 515 42.75 12.33 -0.17
C THR A 515 42.28 13.25 0.96
N PRO A 516 42.26 12.77 2.22
CA PRO A 516 42.02 13.63 3.37
C PRO A 516 43.00 14.81 3.47
N SER A 517 44.26 14.64 3.04
CA SER A 517 45.25 15.73 2.99
C SER A 517 44.87 16.79 1.94
N LEU A 518 44.41 16.38 0.76
CA LEU A 518 43.92 17.28 -0.27
C LEU A 518 42.65 18.02 0.18
N LEU A 519 41.72 17.35 0.87
CA LEU A 519 40.54 18.00 1.46
C LEU A 519 40.93 19.06 2.50
N ARG A 520 41.92 18.77 3.36
CA ARG A 520 42.44 19.78 4.30
C ARG A 520 43.05 20.97 3.57
N LYS A 521 43.74 20.75 2.46
CA LYS A 521 44.26 21.85 1.63
C LYS A 521 43.13 22.67 1.00
N VAL A 522 42.06 22.02 0.53
CA VAL A 522 40.86 22.70 0.03
C VAL A 522 40.22 23.55 1.13
N PHE A 523 40.10 23.05 2.35
CA PHE A 523 39.57 23.83 3.48
C PHE A 523 40.37 25.11 3.73
N LEU A 524 41.70 25.07 3.61
CA LEU A 524 42.55 26.26 3.76
C LEU A 524 42.43 27.27 2.61
N LEU A 525 41.92 26.84 1.45
CA LEU A 525 41.72 27.70 0.27
C LEU A 525 40.29 28.25 0.18
N VAL A 526 39.33 27.62 0.84
CA VAL A 526 37.93 28.04 0.87
C VAL A 526 37.72 28.99 2.05
N ASP A 527 37.17 30.16 1.77
CA ASP A 527 36.80 31.11 2.82
C ASP A 527 35.50 30.70 3.52
N VAL A 528 35.64 29.93 4.61
CA VAL A 528 34.54 29.45 5.45
C VAL A 528 33.94 30.52 6.37
N GLN A 529 34.47 31.74 6.37
CA GLN A 529 33.84 32.87 7.08
C GLN A 529 32.61 33.38 6.33
N HIS A 530 32.55 33.14 5.01
CA HIS A 530 31.42 33.50 4.16
C HIS A 530 30.47 32.32 3.93
N ALA A 531 29.16 32.60 3.90
CA ALA A 531 28.12 31.58 3.73
C ALA A 531 28.27 30.74 2.45
N ARG A 532 28.78 31.32 1.36
CA ARG A 532 29.04 30.57 0.10
C ARG A 532 30.18 29.57 0.27
N GLY A 533 31.25 29.94 0.97
CA GLY A 533 32.36 29.04 1.27
C GLY A 533 31.97 27.92 2.23
N GLN A 534 31.09 28.20 3.20
CA GLN A 534 30.49 27.17 4.06
C GLN A 534 29.66 26.16 3.26
N LEU A 535 28.84 26.62 2.30
CA LEU A 535 28.09 25.73 1.40
C LEU A 535 29.01 24.90 0.50
N LEU A 536 30.04 25.50 -0.09
CA LEU A 536 31.02 24.80 -0.92
C LEU A 536 31.74 23.70 -0.13
N TRP A 537 32.21 24.02 1.08
CA TRP A 537 32.87 23.08 1.98
C TRP A 537 31.92 21.97 2.46
N GLY A 538 30.72 22.33 2.90
CA GLY A 538 29.69 21.36 3.31
C GLY A 538 29.30 20.42 2.17
N GLY A 539 29.18 20.95 0.94
CA GLY A 539 28.94 20.16 -0.26
C GLY A 539 30.05 19.16 -0.59
N LEU A 540 31.31 19.57 -0.45
CA LEU A 540 32.48 18.70 -0.63
C LEU A 540 32.50 17.56 0.39
N LEU A 541 32.22 17.85 1.66
CA LEU A 541 32.16 16.84 2.72
C LEU A 541 31.02 15.86 2.51
N LEU A 542 29.82 16.36 2.19
CA LEU A 542 28.67 15.51 1.87
C LEU A 542 28.99 14.56 0.71
N ALA A 543 29.59 15.08 -0.36
CA ALA A 543 29.95 14.26 -1.51
C ALA A 543 31.03 13.21 -1.20
N PHE A 544 31.99 13.55 -0.33
CA PHE A 544 33.04 12.65 0.09
C PHE A 544 32.51 11.53 0.99
N PHE A 545 31.75 11.85 2.04
CA PHE A 545 31.27 10.86 3.01
C PHE A 545 30.07 10.04 2.52
N PHE A 546 29.17 10.63 1.71
CA PHE A 546 27.98 9.95 1.18
C PHE A 546 28.13 9.50 -0.27
N LEU A 547 29.36 9.54 -0.80
CA LEU A 547 29.72 9.07 -2.14
C LEU A 547 28.83 9.66 -3.25
N LEU A 548 28.50 10.94 -3.16
CA LEU A 548 27.56 11.59 -4.08
C LEU A 548 28.18 11.79 -5.47
N ARG A 549 27.40 11.58 -6.54
CA ARG A 549 27.80 12.01 -7.90
C ARG A 549 27.57 13.51 -8.04
N ARG A 550 28.33 14.19 -8.90
CA ARG A 550 28.14 15.63 -9.17
C ARG A 550 26.67 16.02 -9.46
N SER A 551 25.92 15.19 -10.19
CA SER A 551 24.51 15.44 -10.52
C SER A 551 23.54 15.28 -9.35
N GLU A 552 23.98 14.68 -8.24
CA GLU A 552 23.17 14.42 -7.05
C GLU A 552 23.19 15.61 -6.08
N TYR A 553 24.11 16.58 -6.23
CA TYR A 553 24.24 17.69 -5.27
C TYR A 553 24.71 19.03 -5.86
N LEU A 554 25.18 19.08 -7.10
CA LEU A 554 25.69 20.30 -7.74
C LEU A 554 24.82 20.76 -8.91
N PHE A 555 24.92 22.05 -9.20
CA PHE A 555 24.38 22.63 -10.42
C PHE A 555 25.32 22.31 -11.60
N ILE A 556 24.73 21.90 -12.74
CA ILE A 556 25.41 21.69 -14.01
C ILE A 556 25.02 22.85 -14.93
N GLY A 557 25.90 23.85 -15.06
CA GLY A 557 25.52 25.16 -15.58
C GLY A 557 24.46 25.82 -14.69
N ARG A 558 23.33 26.24 -15.27
CA ARG A 558 22.18 26.82 -14.53
C ARG A 558 21.09 25.80 -14.18
N LYS A 559 21.35 24.50 -14.33
CA LYS A 559 20.35 23.43 -14.14
C LYS A 559 20.76 22.49 -13.01
N HIS A 560 19.78 21.91 -12.34
CA HIS A 560 19.96 20.79 -11.40
C HIS A 560 19.01 19.66 -11.80
N HIS A 561 19.29 18.43 -11.34
CA HIS A 561 18.41 17.30 -11.57
C HIS A 561 17.31 17.24 -10.51
N ARG A 562 16.12 16.74 -10.87
CA ARG A 562 14.96 16.61 -9.95
C ARG A 562 15.25 15.75 -8.71
N TYR A 563 16.20 14.82 -8.84
CA TYR A 563 16.67 13.91 -7.78
C TYR A 563 17.87 14.45 -7.01
N ALA A 564 18.29 15.71 -7.24
CA ALA A 564 19.35 16.31 -6.44
C ALA A 564 18.90 16.43 -4.97
N LEU A 565 19.86 16.24 -4.06
CA LEU A 565 19.67 16.32 -2.63
C LEU A 565 19.02 17.66 -2.27
N ARG A 566 17.88 17.61 -1.57
CA ARG A 566 17.15 18.81 -1.17
C ARG A 566 17.56 19.24 0.21
N LEU A 567 17.32 20.51 0.53
CA LEU A 567 17.59 21.01 1.87
C LEU A 567 16.74 20.28 2.92
N GLY A 568 15.50 19.90 2.61
CA GLY A 568 14.64 19.13 3.52
C GLY A 568 15.17 17.73 3.85
N ASP A 569 16.07 17.19 3.03
CA ASP A 569 16.67 15.86 3.22
C ASP A 569 17.88 15.89 4.18
N ILE A 570 18.36 17.08 4.55
CA ILE A 570 19.57 17.26 5.36
C ILE A 570 19.42 18.38 6.39
N VAL A 571 20.03 18.21 7.56
CA VAL A 571 20.05 19.25 8.58
C VAL A 571 21.50 19.59 8.90
N PHE A 572 21.97 20.74 8.40
CA PHE A 572 23.25 21.30 8.83
C PHE A 572 23.07 21.94 10.21
N ARG A 573 23.74 21.45 11.24
CA ARG A 573 23.75 22.08 12.58
C ARG A 573 25.17 22.55 12.89
N ASN A 574 25.34 23.78 13.37
CA ASN A 574 26.57 24.17 14.03
C ASN A 574 26.61 23.63 15.49
N GLU A 575 27.72 23.81 16.19
CA GLU A 575 27.89 23.36 17.59
C GLU A 575 26.85 23.97 18.55
N ALA A 576 26.27 25.12 18.19
CA ALA A 576 25.19 25.79 18.91
C ALA A 576 23.77 25.39 18.43
N GLY A 577 23.63 24.43 17.51
CA GLY A 577 22.35 23.91 17.01
C GLY A 577 21.67 24.74 15.90
N HIS A 578 22.30 25.79 15.38
CA HIS A 578 21.77 26.65 14.32
C HIS A 578 21.97 26.09 12.90
N THR A 579 21.01 26.36 12.01
CA THR A 579 20.99 25.85 10.62
C THR A 579 21.56 26.83 9.59
N GLY A 580 22.61 26.43 8.86
CA GLY A 580 23.37 27.30 7.93
C GLY A 580 22.63 27.77 6.66
N ALA A 581 21.60 27.05 6.21
CA ALA A 581 20.82 27.40 5.01
C ALA A 581 19.96 28.69 5.14
N ARG A 582 19.88 29.26 6.35
CA ARG A 582 19.17 30.51 6.61
C ARG A 582 19.77 31.71 5.86
N ALA A 583 21.09 31.74 5.63
CA ALA A 583 21.78 32.88 5.02
C ALA A 583 21.34 33.18 3.57
N PHE A 584 20.86 32.17 2.84
CA PHE A 584 20.41 32.30 1.45
C PHE A 584 18.89 32.12 1.28
N ALA A 585 18.14 32.03 2.39
CA ALA A 585 16.70 31.76 2.39
C ALA A 585 16.28 30.54 1.54
N THR A 586 17.16 29.53 1.46
CA THR A 586 16.91 28.31 0.68
C THR A 586 15.75 27.53 1.29
N GLN A 587 14.77 27.17 0.46
CA GLN A 587 13.56 26.47 0.90
C GLN A 587 13.80 24.95 1.01
N PRO A 588 13.04 24.21 1.85
CA PRO A 588 13.23 22.77 2.03
C PRO A 588 13.12 21.93 0.75
N ASP A 589 12.33 22.37 -0.23
CA ASP A 589 12.12 21.68 -1.50
C ASP A 589 13.21 22.01 -2.56
N GLN A 590 14.03 23.05 -2.30
CA GLN A 590 15.11 23.46 -3.18
C GLN A 590 16.37 22.60 -2.99
N PRO A 591 17.26 22.56 -4.00
CA PRO A 591 18.55 21.88 -3.87
C PRO A 591 19.33 22.38 -2.66
N ALA A 592 19.94 21.44 -1.92
CA ALA A 592 20.70 21.67 -0.70
C ALA A 592 21.80 22.76 -0.84
N LEU A 593 22.40 22.87 -2.02
CA LEU A 593 23.47 23.83 -2.32
C LEU A 593 23.00 25.02 -3.17
N SER A 594 21.69 25.32 -3.12
CA SER A 594 21.11 26.52 -3.73
C SER A 594 21.51 27.78 -2.94
N THR A 595 21.82 28.86 -3.66
CA THR A 595 22.09 30.19 -3.11
C THR A 595 20.94 31.17 -3.36
N GLY A 596 19.75 30.66 -3.74
CA GLY A 596 18.59 31.46 -4.13
C GLY A 596 18.55 31.77 -5.64
N PHE A 597 17.36 32.16 -6.14
CA PHE A 597 17.10 32.58 -7.52
C PHE A 597 17.56 31.61 -8.62
N GLY A 598 17.44 30.30 -8.39
CA GLY A 598 17.75 29.26 -9.39
C GLY A 598 19.24 29.02 -9.64
N SER A 599 20.11 29.47 -8.74
CA SER A 599 21.57 29.27 -8.79
C SER A 599 22.10 28.57 -7.53
N GLY A 600 23.33 28.08 -7.58
CA GLY A 600 23.96 27.42 -6.43
C GLY A 600 25.43 27.11 -6.67
N ILE A 601 25.98 26.16 -5.90
CA ILE A 601 27.35 25.69 -6.08
C ILE A 601 27.44 24.86 -7.37
N ALA A 602 28.28 25.32 -8.29
CA ALA A 602 28.42 24.73 -9.62
C ALA A 602 29.46 23.59 -9.65
N ALA A 603 29.30 22.65 -10.58
CA ALA A 603 30.26 21.58 -10.79
C ALA A 603 31.63 22.09 -11.26
N GLU A 604 31.65 23.19 -12.01
CA GLU A 604 32.85 23.89 -12.44
C GLU A 604 33.60 24.50 -11.25
N GLU A 605 32.87 25.21 -10.37
CA GLU A 605 33.43 25.81 -9.14
C GLU A 605 34.14 24.76 -8.28
N VAL A 606 33.48 23.63 -8.02
CA VAL A 606 34.08 22.52 -7.26
C VAL A 606 35.31 21.93 -7.96
N ALA A 607 35.25 21.73 -9.28
CA ALA A 607 36.37 21.18 -10.03
C ALA A 607 37.58 22.10 -10.00
N ASP A 608 37.38 23.41 -10.10
CA ASP A 608 38.45 24.40 -10.11
C ASP A 608 39.08 24.53 -8.72
N THR A 609 38.28 24.52 -7.64
CA THR A 609 38.80 24.48 -6.27
C THR A 609 39.69 23.25 -6.02
N LEU A 610 39.27 22.07 -6.51
CA LEU A 610 40.08 20.85 -6.38
C LEU A 610 41.40 20.94 -7.16
N LYS A 611 41.35 21.49 -8.38
CA LYS A 611 42.54 21.68 -9.22
C LYS A 611 43.51 22.67 -8.60
N GLN A 612 43.03 23.78 -8.07
CA GLN A 612 43.85 24.76 -7.35
C GLN A 612 44.52 24.13 -6.13
N ALA A 613 43.79 23.36 -5.33
CA ALA A 613 44.35 22.64 -4.20
C ALA A 613 45.40 21.60 -4.61
N ALA A 614 45.16 20.87 -5.70
CA ALA A 614 46.10 19.91 -6.26
C ALA A 614 47.39 20.59 -6.73
N SER A 615 47.28 21.67 -7.50
CA SER A 615 48.44 22.46 -7.93
C SER A 615 49.24 23.02 -6.74
N ALA A 616 48.55 23.52 -5.71
CA ALA A 616 49.19 24.02 -4.49
C ALA A 616 49.89 22.93 -3.66
N MET A 617 49.66 21.66 -3.97
CA MET A 617 50.35 20.50 -3.37
C MET A 617 51.37 19.85 -4.33
N GLY A 618 51.63 20.46 -5.49
CA GLY A 618 52.53 19.92 -6.51
C GLY A 618 51.96 18.70 -7.26
N LEU A 619 50.65 18.49 -7.23
CA LEU A 619 49.96 17.40 -7.92
C LEU A 619 49.49 17.84 -9.31
N ASP A 620 49.38 16.90 -10.26
CA ASP A 620 48.85 17.19 -11.59
C ASP A 620 47.33 17.43 -11.52
N ALA A 621 46.94 18.71 -11.57
CA ALA A 621 45.56 19.16 -11.52
C ALA A 621 44.66 18.52 -12.61
N ARG A 622 45.21 18.10 -13.75
CA ARG A 622 44.43 17.47 -14.85
C ARG A 622 43.82 16.13 -14.43
N LEU A 623 44.35 15.51 -13.38
CA LEU A 623 43.86 14.23 -12.85
C LEU A 623 42.70 14.39 -11.86
N TYR A 624 42.33 15.62 -11.49
CA TYR A 624 41.30 15.88 -10.49
C TYR A 624 40.04 16.49 -11.10
N SER A 625 38.88 15.95 -10.70
CA SER A 625 37.57 16.50 -11.05
C SER A 625 36.56 16.29 -9.92
N THR A 626 35.31 16.74 -10.11
CA THR A 626 34.21 16.44 -9.19
C THR A 626 34.03 14.95 -8.91
N HIS A 627 34.36 14.06 -9.87
CA HIS A 627 34.28 12.62 -9.66
C HIS A 627 35.39 12.06 -8.76
N SER A 628 36.53 12.76 -8.65
CA SER A 628 37.64 12.41 -7.75
C SER A 628 37.26 12.42 -6.28
N ILE A 629 36.23 13.21 -5.89
CA ILE A 629 35.71 13.27 -4.51
C ILE A 629 35.09 11.93 -4.13
N ARG A 630 34.20 11.42 -4.99
CA ARG A 630 33.51 10.15 -4.81
C ARG A 630 34.48 8.96 -4.86
N ILE A 631 35.50 9.04 -5.73
CA ILE A 631 36.62 8.08 -5.74
C ILE A 631 37.36 8.12 -4.41
N GLY A 632 37.65 9.31 -3.88
CA GLY A 632 38.30 9.53 -2.59
C GLY A 632 37.55 8.90 -1.42
N GLY A 633 36.26 9.20 -1.29
CA GLY A 633 35.42 8.65 -0.22
C GLY A 633 35.35 7.12 -0.26
N ALA A 634 35.16 6.53 -1.45
CA ALA A 634 35.11 5.08 -1.60
C ALA A 634 36.48 4.42 -1.28
N THR A 635 37.57 5.08 -1.66
CA THR A 635 38.94 4.62 -1.37
C THR A 635 39.24 4.67 0.12
N GLU A 636 38.81 5.71 0.84
CA GLU A 636 39.03 5.82 2.30
C GLU A 636 38.15 4.84 3.08
N LEU A 637 36.91 4.61 2.66
CA LEU A 637 36.05 3.57 3.25
C LEU A 637 36.67 2.17 3.08
N MET A 638 37.17 1.86 1.87
CA MET A 638 37.86 0.60 1.60
C MET A 638 39.13 0.46 2.47
N ASN A 639 39.95 1.50 2.55
CA ASN A 639 41.17 1.50 3.38
C ASN A 639 40.88 1.43 4.88
N SER A 640 39.69 1.84 5.30
CA SER A 640 39.20 1.73 6.68
C SER A 640 38.57 0.36 7.00
N GLY A 641 38.54 -0.57 6.04
CA GLY A 641 38.01 -1.92 6.22
C GLY A 641 36.49 -2.04 6.07
N ALA A 642 35.81 -1.05 5.49
CA ALA A 642 34.37 -1.14 5.24
C ALA A 642 34.05 -2.26 4.25
N ASP A 643 32.96 -2.99 4.51
CA ASP A 643 32.53 -4.10 3.67
C ASP A 643 32.15 -3.62 2.25
N ARG A 644 32.46 -4.46 1.24
CA ARG A 644 32.24 -4.14 -0.18
C ARG A 644 30.76 -3.90 -0.49
N LEU A 645 29.84 -4.62 0.16
CA LEU A 645 28.41 -4.46 0.00
C LEU A 645 27.93 -3.14 0.61
N VAL A 646 28.51 -2.74 1.76
CA VAL A 646 28.24 -1.41 2.37
C VAL A 646 28.66 -0.29 1.43
N ILE A 647 29.87 -0.35 0.87
CA ILE A 647 30.35 0.66 -0.11
C ILE A 647 29.45 0.67 -1.35
N LYS A 648 29.06 -0.50 -1.86
CA LYS A 648 28.18 -0.65 -3.02
C LYS A 648 26.81 -0.02 -2.78
N LEU A 649 26.21 -0.27 -1.62
CA LEU A 649 24.92 0.30 -1.22
C LEU A 649 25.01 1.80 -0.98
N MET A 650 26.00 2.26 -0.21
CA MET A 650 26.18 3.69 0.11
C MET A 650 26.37 4.54 -1.15
N GLY A 651 27.17 4.08 -2.11
CA GLY A 651 27.34 4.81 -3.37
C GLY A 651 26.32 4.46 -4.44
N ARG A 652 25.31 3.63 -4.17
CA ARG A 652 24.23 3.33 -5.12
C ARG A 652 24.80 2.80 -6.46
N TRP A 653 25.68 1.80 -6.38
CA TRP A 653 26.25 1.13 -7.54
C TRP A 653 25.47 -0.14 -7.88
N LEU A 654 24.84 -0.15 -9.07
CA LEU A 654 24.15 -1.32 -9.59
C LEU A 654 25.12 -2.47 -9.95
N SER A 655 26.35 -2.15 -10.34
CA SER A 655 27.38 -3.11 -10.71
C SER A 655 28.63 -2.97 -9.84
N ASN A 656 29.55 -3.92 -9.94
CA ASN A 656 30.83 -3.90 -9.22
C ASN A 656 31.84 -2.90 -9.81
N ALA A 657 31.39 -1.94 -10.62
CA ALA A 657 32.23 -0.92 -11.24
C ALA A 657 33.02 -0.07 -10.22
N PHE A 658 32.55 0.00 -8.96
CA PHE A 658 33.24 0.74 -7.90
C PHE A 658 34.56 0.07 -7.47
N GLU A 659 34.73 -1.22 -7.72
CA GLU A 659 35.94 -1.98 -7.40
C GLU A 659 37.12 -1.57 -8.28
N GLY A 660 36.87 -0.87 -9.39
CA GLY A 660 37.89 -0.30 -10.25
C GLY A 660 38.41 1.09 -9.82
N TYR A 661 37.81 1.70 -8.79
CA TYR A 661 38.20 3.03 -8.27
C TYR A 661 39.39 3.04 -7.31
N PRO A 662 39.54 2.12 -6.36
CA PRO A 662 40.62 2.17 -5.38
C PRO A 662 41.97 1.99 -6.07
N THR A 663 42.83 2.99 -5.92
CA THR A 663 44.27 2.86 -6.15
C THR A 663 44.90 2.29 -4.87
N LEU A 664 45.70 1.23 -5.00
CA LEU A 664 46.40 0.62 -3.88
C LEU A 664 47.29 1.69 -3.22
N SER A 665 46.88 2.18 -2.04
CA SER A 665 47.61 3.22 -1.32
C SER A 665 48.63 2.58 -0.38
N ALA A 666 49.72 3.29 -0.05
CA ALA A 666 50.70 2.82 0.94
C ALA A 666 50.07 2.46 2.31
N LYS A 667 48.93 3.08 2.64
CA LYS A 667 48.11 2.80 3.84
C LYS A 667 47.32 1.50 3.68
N GLY A 668 46.71 1.26 2.52
CA GLY A 668 45.96 0.03 2.21
C GLY A 668 46.84 -1.20 1.98
N SER A 669 48.12 -1.01 1.62
CA SER A 669 49.10 -2.11 1.50
C SER A 669 49.82 -2.45 2.81
N ARG A 670 49.62 -1.65 3.86
CA ARG A 670 50.28 -1.83 5.16
C ARG A 670 49.74 -3.09 5.83
N GLY A 671 50.57 -4.11 5.98
CA GLY A 671 50.19 -5.39 6.57
C GLY A 671 49.76 -6.47 5.56
N LEU A 672 49.62 -6.15 4.26
CA LEU A 672 49.36 -7.18 3.22
C LEU A 672 50.49 -8.20 3.14
N ALA A 673 51.75 -7.77 3.22
CA ALA A 673 52.89 -8.68 3.30
C ALA A 673 52.82 -9.62 4.52
N ARG A 674 52.34 -9.12 5.67
CA ARG A 674 52.17 -9.89 6.90
C ARG A 674 50.98 -10.87 6.82
N LEU A 675 49.94 -10.54 6.05
CA LEU A 675 48.83 -11.45 5.72
C LEU A 675 49.26 -12.56 4.75
N MET A 676 50.09 -12.24 3.75
CA MET A 676 50.66 -13.24 2.83
C MET A 676 51.59 -14.22 3.56
N CYS A 677 52.37 -13.75 4.54
CA CYS A 677 53.17 -14.64 5.39
C CYS A 677 52.35 -15.49 6.38
N ARG A 678 51.06 -15.19 6.59
CA ARG A 678 50.15 -15.96 7.47
C ARG A 678 49.34 -17.02 6.71
N SER A 679 49.39 -17.09 5.37
CA SER A 679 48.63 -18.07 4.59
C SER A 679 49.34 -19.42 4.40
N THR A 680 50.31 -19.78 5.25
CA THR A 680 50.91 -21.11 5.29
C THR A 680 50.61 -21.79 6.63
N SER A 681 49.34 -22.03 6.93
CA SER A 681 48.85 -23.14 7.77
C SER A 681 47.32 -23.14 7.80
N SER A 682 46.71 -23.73 6.76
CA SER A 682 45.47 -24.52 6.81
C SER A 682 45.21 -25.09 5.43
#